data_AF-A0A941Y2E0-F1
#
_entry.id   AF-A0A941Y2E0-F1
#
_cell.length_a   1.000
_cell.length_b   1.000
_cell.length_c   1.000
_cell.angle_alpha   90.00
_cell.angle_beta   90.00
_cell.angle_gamma   90.00
#
_symmetry.space_group_name_H-M   'P 1'
#
loop_
_entity.id
_entity.type
_entity.pdbx_description
1 polymer ?
#
loop_
_entity_poly.entity_id
_entity_poly.type
_entity_poly.pdbx_seq_one_letter_code
_entity_poly.pdbx_strand_id
1 'polypeptide(L)'
;MSGAGSAVEEFHPGSGDPTPASTWLALSGCPITDDILEWPPDLFALTEVILDHSQAYRFMLSPPADAVWPPDGFADWATAVEEAGRDWAGWVEDRNAPAPELLGVQWRIFRDQVDTPVEHLADGRDWQVCEALLTLHAIADEACAGLGIPLGRSNGTGCLYRARGRELLARTGSLARINPHVLRVLPKVRTSPNGTALGSFSRYACVHRPGAQVRWSKIPARHRGTDPQAEYANLLLLPWPLRVRESDFHPVEGSVRRLTNEPFGYFEFAPAERLDFDLVDRTLLAAREEVASVDVVVFPESAVDQGDIADLEALLDRHGVAMLLAGVRQRATQNGPLPANWVHIGVNPLLEKGSPPADSTRSEWFHVRQNKHHRWSLDSEQIYQYHLGGALHPHIRWWEAMKVPRRVVQFVEFGEELTLVCLVCEDLSQHDDVSEVIRSVGPTLVITPLLDGPQLASRWAARYASVLADDPGSAVATLSAYGMVQRCRPQGFAPSPVVGLWKDPVRGIREVPLEAGAHGVLMTICGERTTRRTADSRKPIDNAIHYFDVAVHQIHATATGSAAQPDLPPSADPPDLEVEELTVLTGWAQAVAEAVAYAPDSAAAVLADARPGAPWRTALHIAEPSPRLTDAVDVMAGFVLAEPSDGRSLTLDGLIAAVGENRPGEGKLAGLARRVLRSTLEQRGSQLAREAHHHR
;
A
#
# COMPACT_ATOMS: atom_id res chain seq x y z
N MET A 1 15.29 -6.99 69.57
CA MET A 1 15.40 -5.81 68.68
C MET A 1 15.89 -6.30 67.34
N SER A 2 14.93 -6.51 66.45
CA SER A 2 15.03 -7.07 65.11
C SER A 2 15.60 -6.04 64.14
N GLY A 3 16.66 -6.40 63.43
CA GLY A 3 17.14 -5.66 62.26
C GLY A 3 16.23 -5.93 61.06
N ALA A 4 15.71 -4.87 60.47
CA ALA A 4 15.04 -4.88 59.18
C ALA A 4 15.95 -4.16 58.18
N GLY A 5 16.60 -4.93 57.32
CA GLY A 5 17.19 -4.45 56.08
C GLY A 5 16.47 -5.18 54.96
N SER A 6 15.61 -4.48 54.22
CA SER A 6 14.91 -5.03 53.06
C SER A 6 15.92 -5.30 51.96
N ALA A 7 16.13 -6.58 51.64
CA ALA A 7 16.71 -6.95 50.36
C ALA A 7 15.65 -6.65 49.29
N VAL A 8 15.94 -5.67 48.45
CA VAL A 8 15.29 -5.54 47.14
C VAL A 8 15.88 -6.67 46.31
N GLU A 9 15.08 -7.67 45.97
CA GLU A 9 15.46 -8.68 44.98
C GLU A 9 15.62 -7.98 43.62
N GLU A 10 16.87 -7.82 43.20
CA GLU A 10 17.20 -7.50 41.81
C GLU A 10 16.79 -8.69 40.94
N PHE A 11 15.78 -8.46 40.09
CA PHE A 11 15.35 -9.40 39.06
C PHE A 11 16.47 -9.54 38.02
N HIS A 12 17.19 -10.66 38.01
CA HIS A 12 18.11 -11.03 36.93
C HIS A 12 17.32 -11.75 35.82
N PRO A 13 17.18 -11.19 34.60
CA PRO A 13 16.66 -11.95 33.47
C PRO A 13 17.81 -12.77 32.86
N GLY A 14 17.75 -14.10 32.95
CA GLY A 14 18.59 -14.96 32.10
C GLY A 14 19.21 -16.20 32.74
N SER A 15 18.41 -17.18 33.18
CA SER A 15 18.93 -18.52 33.47
C SER A 15 17.98 -19.68 33.12
N GLY A 16 16.88 -19.42 32.40
CA GLY A 16 15.99 -20.46 31.88
C GLY A 16 15.92 -20.39 30.36
N ASP A 17 15.69 -21.53 29.71
CA ASP A 17 15.46 -21.59 28.27
C ASP A 17 14.24 -20.74 27.89
N PRO A 18 14.27 -20.02 26.74
CA PRO A 18 13.14 -19.18 26.34
C PRO A 18 11.88 -20.02 26.16
N THR A 19 10.76 -19.55 26.68
CA THR A 19 9.42 -20.15 26.55
C THR A 19 8.53 -19.25 25.69
N PRO A 20 7.37 -19.72 25.17
CA PRO A 20 6.40 -18.83 24.54
C PRO A 20 6.02 -17.63 25.42
N ALA A 21 5.80 -17.85 26.72
CA ALA A 21 5.48 -16.79 27.67
C ALA A 21 6.61 -15.76 27.80
N SER A 22 7.86 -16.20 28.00
CA SER A 22 8.99 -15.28 28.15
C SER A 22 9.32 -14.55 26.84
N THR A 23 9.17 -15.23 25.70
CA THR A 23 9.41 -14.68 24.35
C THR A 23 8.40 -13.57 24.05
N TRP A 24 7.11 -13.84 24.29
CA TRP A 24 6.06 -12.85 24.09
C TRP A 24 6.19 -11.67 25.06
N LEU A 25 6.49 -11.92 26.33
CA LEU A 25 6.67 -10.87 27.34
C LEU A 25 7.86 -9.96 27.00
N ALA A 26 8.98 -10.54 26.58
CA ALA A 26 10.18 -9.79 26.19
C ALA A 26 9.92 -8.89 24.96
N LEU A 27 9.09 -9.35 24.01
CA LEU A 27 8.74 -8.57 22.84
C LEU A 27 7.67 -7.53 23.14
N SER A 28 6.48 -7.97 23.57
CA SER A 28 5.27 -7.15 23.67
C SER A 28 5.21 -6.28 24.94
N GLY A 29 5.97 -6.65 25.98
CA GLY A 29 5.85 -6.05 27.32
C GLY A 29 4.63 -6.54 28.12
N CYS A 30 3.82 -7.46 27.57
CA CYS A 30 2.62 -7.98 28.18
C CYS A 30 2.66 -9.52 28.31
N PRO A 31 2.06 -10.11 29.35
CA PRO A 31 1.92 -11.56 29.46
C PRO A 31 0.92 -12.12 28.44
N ILE A 32 0.98 -13.43 28.21
CA ILE A 32 -0.04 -14.15 27.43
C ILE A 32 -1.28 -14.35 28.31
N THR A 33 -2.42 -13.76 27.93
CA THR A 33 -3.70 -13.82 28.67
C THR A 33 -4.86 -14.05 27.70
N ASP A 34 -6.03 -14.42 28.24
CA ASP A 34 -7.25 -14.63 27.43
C ASP A 34 -7.72 -13.35 26.72
N ASP A 35 -7.26 -12.16 27.16
CA ASP A 35 -7.57 -10.86 26.54
C ASP A 35 -7.10 -10.80 25.07
N ILE A 36 -6.13 -11.63 24.68
CA ILE A 36 -5.66 -11.70 23.30
C ILE A 36 -6.74 -12.25 22.34
N LEU A 37 -7.68 -13.04 22.86
CA LEU A 37 -8.79 -13.59 22.07
C LEU A 37 -9.86 -12.55 21.74
N GLU A 38 -9.80 -11.38 22.38
CA GLU A 38 -10.75 -10.29 22.11
C GLU A 38 -10.52 -9.60 20.75
N TRP A 39 -9.34 -9.77 20.16
CA TRP A 39 -8.97 -9.13 18.91
C TRP A 39 -8.07 -10.05 18.05
N PRO A 40 -8.59 -10.63 16.96
CA PRO A 40 -7.89 -11.65 16.20
C PRO A 40 -6.48 -11.28 15.69
N PRO A 41 -6.23 -10.04 15.22
CA PRO A 41 -4.88 -9.61 14.86
C PRO A 41 -3.85 -9.74 16.00
N ASP A 42 -4.25 -9.65 17.27
CA ASP A 42 -3.31 -9.81 18.38
C ASP A 42 -2.87 -11.27 18.55
N LEU A 43 -3.81 -12.23 18.42
CA LEU A 43 -3.46 -13.65 18.42
C LEU A 43 -2.63 -14.01 17.18
N PHE A 44 -2.94 -13.43 16.02
CA PHE A 44 -2.13 -13.60 14.83
C PHE A 44 -0.68 -13.15 15.09
N ALA A 45 -0.49 -11.99 15.71
CA ALA A 45 0.83 -11.51 16.11
C ALA A 45 1.56 -12.46 17.07
N LEU A 46 0.89 -12.94 18.12
CA LEU A 46 1.47 -13.89 19.07
C LEU A 46 1.89 -15.18 18.37
N THR A 47 0.99 -15.80 17.63
CA THR A 47 1.25 -17.08 16.97
C THR A 47 2.37 -16.96 15.95
N GLU A 48 2.40 -15.90 15.13
CA GLU A 48 3.48 -15.66 14.17
C GLU A 48 4.84 -15.48 14.89
N VAL A 49 4.89 -14.71 15.98
CA VAL A 49 6.13 -14.52 16.75
C VAL A 49 6.65 -15.84 17.32
N ILE A 50 5.78 -16.66 17.91
CA ILE A 50 6.21 -17.95 18.47
C ILE A 50 6.60 -18.92 17.36
N LEU A 51 5.89 -18.94 16.23
CA LEU A 51 6.23 -19.77 15.07
C LEU A 51 7.56 -19.36 14.44
N ASP A 52 7.86 -18.06 14.35
CA ASP A 52 9.14 -17.56 13.86
C ASP A 52 10.30 -17.95 14.80
N HIS A 53 10.14 -17.82 16.12
CA HIS A 53 11.20 -18.18 17.06
C HIS A 53 11.41 -19.69 17.21
N SER A 54 10.32 -20.48 17.17
CA SER A 54 10.40 -21.95 17.27
C SER A 54 10.70 -22.63 15.94
N GLN A 55 10.47 -21.96 14.81
CA GLN A 55 10.49 -22.54 13.46
C GLN A 55 9.49 -23.72 13.30
N ALA A 56 8.51 -23.87 14.19
CA ALA A 56 7.56 -24.99 14.18
C ALA A 56 6.61 -24.96 12.96
N TYR A 57 6.50 -23.83 12.27
CA TYR A 57 5.73 -23.72 11.01
C TYR A 57 6.18 -24.75 9.95
N ARG A 58 7.45 -25.16 9.97
CA ARG A 58 7.99 -26.16 9.03
C ARG A 58 7.28 -27.52 9.12
N PHE A 59 6.65 -27.82 10.26
CA PHE A 59 5.94 -29.09 10.44
C PHE A 59 4.69 -29.21 9.58
N MET A 60 4.15 -28.10 9.07
CA MET A 60 3.09 -28.15 8.06
C MET A 60 3.56 -28.82 6.75
N LEU A 61 4.87 -28.78 6.46
CA LEU A 61 5.49 -29.42 5.29
C LEU A 61 6.17 -30.76 5.63
N SER A 62 6.71 -30.88 6.84
CA SER A 62 7.48 -32.04 7.29
C SER A 62 7.19 -32.32 8.78
N PRO A 63 6.03 -32.89 9.11
CA PRO A 63 5.65 -33.17 10.50
C PRO A 63 6.62 -34.18 11.16
N PRO A 64 6.66 -34.24 12.51
CA PRO A 64 7.43 -35.26 13.24
C PRO A 64 7.01 -36.69 12.86
N ALA A 65 7.84 -37.69 13.19
CA ALA A 65 7.51 -39.08 12.94
C ALA A 65 6.17 -39.44 13.61
N ASP A 66 5.32 -40.19 12.88
CA ASP A 66 3.99 -40.63 13.30
C ASP A 66 2.93 -39.50 13.47
N ALA A 67 3.29 -38.24 13.18
CA ALA A 67 2.35 -37.12 13.08
C ALA A 67 1.94 -36.84 11.63
N VAL A 68 0.75 -36.27 11.45
CA VAL A 68 0.18 -35.95 10.14
C VAL A 68 -0.27 -34.49 10.11
N TRP A 69 -0.02 -33.81 8.99
CA TRP A 69 -0.56 -32.50 8.69
C TRP A 69 -1.27 -32.52 7.32
N PRO A 70 -2.47 -31.94 7.17
CA PRO A 70 -3.33 -31.38 8.23
C PRO A 70 -3.74 -32.41 9.29
N PRO A 71 -4.25 -31.98 10.46
CA PRO A 71 -4.53 -32.92 11.54
C PRO A 71 -5.67 -33.88 11.21
N ASP A 72 -5.46 -35.18 11.41
CA ASP A 72 -6.41 -36.26 11.09
C ASP A 72 -7.70 -36.24 11.94
N GLY A 73 -7.71 -35.46 13.04
CA GLY A 73 -8.88 -35.28 13.90
C GLY A 73 -10.03 -34.50 13.26
N PHE A 74 -9.82 -33.91 12.08
CA PHE A 74 -10.81 -33.11 11.36
C PHE A 74 -11.28 -33.83 10.10
N ALA A 75 -12.59 -33.78 9.82
CA ALA A 75 -13.12 -34.25 8.54
C ALA A 75 -12.65 -33.36 7.37
N ASP A 76 -12.58 -32.05 7.60
CA ASP A 76 -12.01 -31.04 6.69
C ASP A 76 -11.45 -29.88 7.53
N TRP A 77 -10.15 -29.96 7.85
CA TRP A 77 -9.47 -28.95 8.68
C TRP A 77 -9.56 -27.54 8.08
N ALA A 78 -9.41 -27.41 6.76
CA ALA A 78 -9.44 -26.13 6.08
C ALA A 78 -10.79 -25.44 6.25
N THR A 79 -11.88 -26.16 6.02
CA THR A 79 -13.24 -25.63 6.22
C THR A 79 -13.50 -25.28 7.68
N ALA A 80 -13.05 -26.12 8.63
CA ALA A 80 -13.23 -25.86 10.06
C ALA A 80 -12.51 -24.58 10.53
N VAL A 81 -11.30 -24.32 10.02
CA VAL A 81 -10.53 -23.10 10.32
C VAL A 81 -11.18 -21.85 9.68
N GLU A 82 -11.64 -21.94 8.43
CA GLU A 82 -12.36 -20.86 7.74
C GLU A 82 -13.66 -20.49 8.48
N GLU A 83 -14.42 -21.49 8.94
CA GLU A 83 -15.63 -21.28 9.74
C GLU A 83 -15.32 -20.67 11.11
N ALA A 84 -14.34 -21.21 11.83
CA ALA A 84 -13.94 -20.67 13.13
C ALA A 84 -13.45 -19.22 13.03
N GLY A 85 -12.67 -18.87 12.00
CA GLY A 85 -12.23 -17.48 11.79
C GLY A 85 -13.39 -16.54 11.48
N ARG A 86 -14.36 -16.97 10.66
CA ARG A 86 -15.56 -16.21 10.33
C ARG A 86 -16.47 -15.99 11.54
N ASP A 87 -16.71 -17.05 12.31
CA ASP A 87 -17.54 -16.99 13.51
C ASP A 87 -16.86 -16.13 14.58
N TRP A 88 -15.53 -16.16 14.67
CA TRP A 88 -14.79 -15.29 15.57
C TRP A 88 -14.93 -13.82 15.19
N ALA A 89 -14.87 -13.48 13.89
CA ALA A 89 -15.12 -12.12 13.43
C ALA A 89 -16.55 -11.63 13.79
N GLY A 90 -17.55 -12.51 13.71
CA GLY A 90 -18.90 -12.24 14.20
C GLY A 90 -18.98 -12.05 15.73
N TRP A 91 -18.27 -12.88 16.49
CA TRP A 91 -18.22 -12.80 17.95
C TRP A 91 -17.54 -11.52 18.47
N VAL A 92 -16.51 -11.02 17.79
CA VAL A 92 -15.85 -9.75 18.15
C VAL A 92 -16.80 -8.57 17.99
N GLU A 93 -17.71 -8.64 17.02
CA GLU A 93 -18.77 -7.66 16.81
C GLU A 93 -19.88 -7.79 17.87
N ASP A 94 -20.39 -9.00 18.11
CA ASP A 94 -21.41 -9.30 19.11
C ASP A 94 -21.00 -10.48 20.01
N ARG A 95 -20.63 -10.15 21.25
CA ARG A 95 -20.17 -11.11 22.27
C ARG A 95 -21.30 -11.83 23.01
N ASN A 96 -22.55 -11.69 22.57
CA ASN A 96 -23.68 -12.39 23.19
C ASN A 96 -23.70 -13.90 22.87
N ALA A 97 -23.06 -14.32 21.78
CA ALA A 97 -22.85 -15.72 21.43
C ALA A 97 -21.57 -16.29 22.09
N PRO A 98 -21.45 -17.62 22.29
CA PRO A 98 -20.19 -18.21 22.70
C PRO A 98 -19.13 -18.02 21.61
N ALA A 99 -17.87 -17.85 22.02
CA ALA A 99 -16.74 -17.87 21.09
C ALA A 99 -16.65 -19.24 20.38
N PRO A 100 -16.04 -19.32 19.18
CA PRO A 100 -15.93 -20.57 18.45
C PRO A 100 -15.26 -21.67 19.28
N GLU A 101 -15.89 -22.85 19.33
CA GLU A 101 -15.41 -23.96 20.17
C GLU A 101 -13.98 -24.36 19.81
N LEU A 102 -13.69 -24.46 18.50
CA LEU A 102 -12.36 -24.81 18.01
C LEU A 102 -11.29 -23.83 18.50
N LEU A 103 -11.54 -22.52 18.42
CA LEU A 103 -10.64 -21.48 18.93
C LEU A 103 -10.35 -21.71 20.42
N GLY A 104 -11.40 -21.90 21.23
CA GLY A 104 -11.27 -22.09 22.67
C GLY A 104 -10.53 -23.37 23.07
N VAL A 105 -10.73 -24.47 22.33
CA VAL A 105 -10.02 -25.74 22.56
C VAL A 105 -8.54 -25.60 22.25
N GLN A 106 -8.19 -25.09 21.06
CA GLN A 106 -6.80 -24.95 20.64
C GLN A 106 -6.06 -23.93 21.51
N TRP A 107 -6.74 -22.84 21.89
CA TRP A 107 -6.19 -21.85 22.81
C TRP A 107 -5.81 -22.45 24.15
N ARG A 108 -6.69 -23.27 24.74
CA ARG A 108 -6.42 -23.92 26.03
C ARG A 108 -5.21 -24.85 25.96
N ILE A 109 -5.09 -25.65 24.89
CA ILE A 109 -3.96 -26.54 24.68
C ILE A 109 -2.65 -25.75 24.65
N PHE A 110 -2.59 -24.67 23.88
CA PHE A 110 -1.41 -23.83 23.79
C PHE A 110 -1.13 -23.10 25.12
N ARG A 111 -2.15 -22.47 25.71
CA ARG A 111 -2.05 -21.67 26.94
C ARG A 111 -1.55 -22.49 28.12
N ASP A 112 -2.00 -23.73 28.27
CA ASP A 112 -1.59 -24.61 29.37
C ASP A 112 -0.11 -25.07 29.25
N GLN A 113 0.56 -24.76 28.13
CA GLN A 113 1.95 -25.13 27.80
C GLN A 113 2.82 -23.92 27.41
N VAL A 114 2.44 -22.69 27.79
CA VAL A 114 3.20 -21.47 27.44
C VAL A 114 4.57 -21.36 28.13
N ASP A 115 4.79 -22.15 29.17
CA ASP A 115 6.07 -22.24 29.88
C ASP A 115 6.97 -23.38 29.36
N THR A 116 6.52 -24.11 28.33
CA THR A 116 7.35 -25.12 27.66
C THR A 116 8.50 -24.44 26.92
N PRO A 117 9.74 -24.95 26.99
CA PRO A 117 10.86 -24.40 26.23
C PRO A 117 10.56 -24.33 24.74
N VAL A 118 10.88 -23.21 24.10
CA VAL A 118 10.70 -23.00 22.64
C VAL A 118 11.44 -24.08 21.85
N GLU A 119 12.57 -24.58 22.35
CA GLU A 119 13.31 -25.69 21.73
C GLU A 119 12.49 -27.00 21.66
N HIS A 120 11.62 -27.26 22.63
CA HIS A 120 10.75 -28.45 22.58
C HIS A 120 9.71 -28.33 21.46
N LEU A 121 9.20 -27.11 21.22
CA LEU A 121 8.36 -26.82 20.07
C LEU A 121 9.16 -26.96 18.77
N ALA A 122 10.38 -26.42 18.73
CA ALA A 122 11.27 -26.50 17.56
C ALA A 122 11.60 -27.95 17.17
N ASP A 123 11.78 -28.84 18.15
CA ASP A 123 12.03 -30.27 17.95
C ASP A 123 10.75 -31.06 17.66
N GLY A 124 9.57 -30.49 17.93
CA GLY A 124 8.28 -31.16 17.76
C GLY A 124 8.02 -32.25 18.81
N ARG A 125 8.64 -32.14 19.99
CA ARG A 125 8.46 -33.11 21.10
C ARG A 125 7.03 -33.11 21.63
N ASP A 126 6.42 -31.92 21.66
CA ASP A 126 5.04 -31.70 22.08
C ASP A 126 4.15 -31.41 20.87
N TRP A 127 3.97 -32.42 20.00
CA TRP A 127 3.22 -32.27 18.73
C TRP A 127 1.84 -31.62 18.92
N GLN A 128 1.11 -32.00 19.97
CA GLN A 128 -0.22 -31.44 20.25
C GLN A 128 -0.19 -29.91 20.45
N VAL A 129 0.87 -29.37 21.04
CA VAL A 129 1.03 -27.91 21.23
C VAL A 129 1.40 -27.24 19.91
N CYS A 130 2.28 -27.86 19.12
CA CYS A 130 2.60 -27.39 17.77
C CYS A 130 1.35 -27.35 16.88
N GLU A 131 0.57 -28.43 16.87
CA GLU A 131 -0.68 -28.52 16.12
C GLU A 131 -1.70 -27.44 16.53
N ALA A 132 -1.84 -27.21 17.83
CA ALA A 132 -2.69 -26.15 18.37
C ALA A 132 -2.20 -24.76 17.93
N LEU A 133 -0.90 -24.49 18.04
CA LEU A 133 -0.30 -23.22 17.62
C LEU A 133 -0.49 -22.96 16.12
N LEU A 134 -0.27 -23.97 15.28
CA LEU A 134 -0.46 -23.90 13.82
C LEU A 134 -1.94 -23.69 13.45
N THR A 135 -2.85 -24.35 14.15
CA THR A 135 -4.30 -24.19 13.94
C THR A 135 -4.78 -22.82 14.41
N LEU A 136 -4.32 -22.33 15.56
CA LEU A 136 -4.63 -20.97 16.05
C LEU A 136 -4.14 -19.90 15.07
N HIS A 137 -2.94 -20.07 14.51
CA HIS A 137 -2.40 -19.15 13.51
C HIS A 137 -3.32 -19.04 12.29
N ALA A 138 -3.75 -20.19 11.75
CA ALA A 138 -4.64 -20.23 10.60
C ALA A 138 -6.04 -19.64 10.91
N ILE A 139 -6.59 -19.90 12.10
CA ILE A 139 -7.88 -19.30 12.55
C ILE A 139 -7.76 -17.78 12.67
N ALA A 140 -6.67 -17.29 13.26
CA ALA A 140 -6.43 -15.86 13.43
C ALA A 140 -6.23 -15.16 12.08
N ASP A 141 -5.53 -15.80 11.13
CA ASP A 141 -5.39 -15.28 9.77
C ASP A 141 -6.74 -15.24 9.04
N GLU A 142 -7.56 -16.28 9.09
CA GLU A 142 -8.93 -16.28 8.52
C GLU A 142 -9.81 -15.20 9.16
N ALA A 143 -9.69 -14.96 10.47
CA ALA A 143 -10.37 -13.87 11.15
C ALA A 143 -9.84 -12.46 10.77
N CYS A 144 -8.68 -12.37 10.11
CA CYS A 144 -8.17 -11.10 9.54
C CYS A 144 -8.71 -10.82 8.13
N ALA A 145 -9.45 -11.76 7.53
CA ALA A 145 -10.00 -11.59 6.20
C ALA A 145 -10.92 -10.35 6.13
N GLY A 146 -10.69 -9.48 5.14
CA GLY A 146 -11.50 -8.28 4.94
C GLY A 146 -11.06 -7.03 5.73
N LEU A 147 -10.08 -7.15 6.62
CA LEU A 147 -9.59 -6.01 7.43
C LEU A 147 -8.76 -5.00 6.62
N GLY A 148 -8.04 -5.43 5.59
CA GLY A 148 -7.36 -4.54 4.63
C GLY A 148 -8.05 -4.54 3.27
N ILE A 149 -7.84 -5.62 2.51
CA ILE A 149 -8.52 -5.84 1.22
C ILE A 149 -9.95 -6.33 1.48
N PRO A 150 -10.99 -5.67 0.93
CA PRO A 150 -12.39 -6.07 1.12
C PRO A 150 -12.65 -7.51 0.67
N LEU A 151 -13.56 -8.18 1.36
CA LEU A 151 -13.99 -9.52 0.96
C LEU A 151 -14.81 -9.43 -0.34
N GLY A 152 -14.55 -10.34 -1.28
CA GLY A 152 -15.46 -10.57 -2.40
C GLY A 152 -16.80 -11.13 -1.91
N ARG A 153 -16.73 -12.20 -1.11
CA ARG A 153 -17.89 -12.83 -0.47
C ARG A 153 -17.93 -12.54 1.02
N SER A 154 -19.10 -12.12 1.48
CA SER A 154 -19.42 -11.96 2.89
C SER A 154 -20.77 -12.62 3.18
N ASN A 155 -20.98 -13.03 4.43
CA ASN A 155 -22.26 -13.49 4.96
C ASN A 155 -22.93 -12.41 5.82
N GLY A 156 -22.43 -11.18 5.79
CA GLY A 156 -22.93 -10.06 6.59
C GLY A 156 -22.43 -10.02 8.03
N THR A 157 -21.73 -11.06 8.53
CA THR A 157 -21.19 -11.07 9.90
C THR A 157 -19.81 -10.40 9.97
N GLY A 158 -19.53 -9.68 11.05
CA GLY A 158 -18.24 -9.02 11.27
C GLY A 158 -18.06 -7.71 10.48
N CYS A 159 -19.14 -7.11 9.97
CA CYS A 159 -19.07 -5.83 9.23
C CYS A 159 -18.52 -4.71 10.13
N LEU A 160 -18.99 -4.63 11.38
CA LEU A 160 -18.50 -3.66 12.36
C LEU A 160 -17.05 -3.95 12.73
N TYR A 161 -16.71 -5.21 12.98
CA TYR A 161 -15.34 -5.62 13.26
C TYR A 161 -14.37 -5.19 12.15
N ARG A 162 -14.72 -5.44 10.88
CA ARG A 162 -13.91 -4.99 9.73
C ARG A 162 -13.82 -3.47 9.63
N ALA A 163 -14.90 -2.74 9.89
CA ALA A 163 -14.88 -1.27 9.90
C ALA A 163 -13.92 -0.71 10.96
N ARG A 164 -14.02 -1.23 12.19
CA ARG A 164 -13.14 -0.86 13.31
C ARG A 164 -11.68 -1.18 13.01
N GLY A 165 -11.41 -2.35 12.43
CA GLY A 165 -10.05 -2.76 12.03
C GLY A 165 -9.45 -1.88 10.93
N ARG A 166 -10.25 -1.47 9.94
CA ARG A 166 -9.81 -0.53 8.88
C ARG A 166 -9.48 0.85 9.46
N GLU A 167 -10.30 1.37 10.38
CA GLU A 167 -10.00 2.64 11.05
C GLU A 167 -8.74 2.50 11.95
N LEU A 168 -8.59 1.40 12.69
CA LEU A 168 -7.39 1.12 13.46
C LEU A 168 -6.13 1.14 12.58
N LEU A 169 -6.16 0.49 11.41
CA LEU A 169 -5.08 0.51 10.44
C LEU A 169 -4.77 1.91 9.93
N ALA A 170 -5.80 2.68 9.55
CA ALA A 170 -5.64 4.04 9.04
C ALA A 170 -4.97 4.96 10.07
N ARG A 171 -5.36 4.83 11.35
CA ARG A 171 -4.87 5.67 12.45
C ARG A 171 -3.47 5.27 12.96
N THR A 172 -3.21 3.97 13.02
CA THR A 172 -2.02 3.44 13.74
C THR A 172 -0.98 2.81 12.83
N GLY A 173 -1.34 2.51 11.58
CA GLY A 173 -0.51 1.72 10.68
C GLY A 173 -0.45 0.23 11.06
N SER A 174 -1.36 -0.27 11.91
CA SER A 174 -1.46 -1.69 12.24
C SER A 174 -2.91 -2.15 12.44
N LEU A 175 -3.16 -3.43 12.17
CA LEU A 175 -4.39 -4.13 12.51
C LEU A 175 -4.46 -4.59 13.97
N ALA A 176 -3.34 -4.64 14.69
CA ALA A 176 -3.28 -5.13 16.07
C ALA A 176 -3.38 -3.97 17.08
N ARG A 177 -3.79 -4.31 18.31
CA ARG A 177 -3.82 -3.39 19.48
C ARG A 177 -2.43 -3.23 20.12
N ILE A 178 -1.48 -4.05 19.69
CA ILE A 178 -0.08 -4.03 20.13
C ILE A 178 0.58 -2.72 19.67
N ASN A 179 1.47 -2.17 20.49
CA ASN A 179 2.19 -0.96 20.15
C ASN A 179 2.94 -1.13 18.81
N PRO A 180 2.64 -0.31 17.77
CA PRO A 180 3.24 -0.44 16.45
C PRO A 180 4.74 -0.12 16.40
N HIS A 181 5.32 0.39 17.49
CA HIS A 181 6.77 0.53 17.66
C HIS A 181 7.46 -0.76 18.12
N VAL A 182 6.70 -1.78 18.50
CA VAL A 182 7.17 -3.10 18.92
C VAL A 182 6.88 -4.14 17.84
N LEU A 183 5.65 -4.15 17.33
CA LEU A 183 5.21 -5.09 16.32
C LEU A 183 4.03 -4.49 15.56
N ARG A 184 3.96 -4.72 14.25
CA ARG A 184 2.79 -4.39 13.45
C ARG A 184 2.23 -5.63 12.80
N VAL A 185 0.92 -5.79 12.89
CA VAL A 185 0.15 -6.63 11.97
C VAL A 185 -0.33 -5.77 10.82
N LEU A 186 -0.05 -6.18 9.59
CA LEU A 186 -0.40 -5.47 8.37
C LEU A 186 -1.30 -6.36 7.50
N PRO A 187 -2.15 -5.76 6.65
CA PRO A 187 -2.85 -6.53 5.64
C PRO A 187 -1.87 -7.19 4.68
N LYS A 188 -2.23 -8.40 4.26
CA LYS A 188 -1.58 -9.10 3.17
C LYS A 188 -2.43 -9.00 1.91
N VAL A 189 -1.91 -8.26 0.95
CA VAL A 189 -2.55 -8.06 -0.35
C VAL A 189 -2.36 -9.31 -1.20
N ARG A 190 -1.20 -9.98 -1.08
CA ARG A 190 -0.87 -11.18 -1.84
C ARG A 190 -0.02 -12.18 -1.08
N THR A 191 -0.11 -13.45 -1.50
CA THR A 191 0.75 -14.53 -1.02
C THR A 191 1.82 -14.87 -2.04
N SER A 192 3.02 -15.19 -1.56
CA SER A 192 4.07 -15.74 -2.42
C SER A 192 3.58 -17.02 -3.11
N PRO A 193 3.67 -17.14 -4.45
CA PRO A 193 3.19 -18.33 -5.14
C PRO A 193 4.06 -19.56 -4.88
N ASN A 194 5.34 -19.37 -4.56
CA ASN A 194 6.34 -20.45 -4.44
C ASN A 194 7.09 -20.45 -3.10
N GLY A 195 6.77 -19.54 -2.18
CA GLY A 195 7.51 -19.41 -0.92
C GLY A 195 7.20 -20.55 0.06
N THR A 196 8.22 -20.99 0.80
CA THR A 196 8.10 -21.91 1.95
C THR A 196 8.48 -21.25 3.28
N ALA A 197 8.69 -19.93 3.27
CA ALA A 197 8.91 -19.14 4.47
C ALA A 197 7.61 -18.99 5.27
N LEU A 198 7.71 -18.59 6.55
CA LEU A 198 6.55 -18.41 7.45
C LEU A 198 5.43 -17.56 6.81
N GLY A 199 5.79 -16.48 6.10
CA GLY A 199 4.83 -15.64 5.41
C GLY A 199 3.96 -16.39 4.37
N SER A 200 4.37 -17.55 3.86
CA SER A 200 3.53 -18.32 2.93
C SER A 200 2.42 -19.12 3.62
N PHE A 201 2.41 -19.18 4.95
CA PHE A 201 1.39 -19.89 5.74
C PHE A 201 0.26 -18.96 6.21
N SER A 202 0.33 -17.67 5.86
CA SER A 202 -0.72 -16.67 6.10
C SER A 202 -1.21 -16.05 4.80
N ARG A 203 -2.51 -15.70 4.78
CA ARG A 203 -3.27 -15.29 3.60
C ARG A 203 -3.65 -13.82 3.66
N TYR A 204 -4.04 -13.32 4.82
CA TYR A 204 -4.72 -12.03 5.00
C TYR A 204 -3.95 -11.06 5.88
N ALA A 205 -3.08 -11.56 6.74
CA ALA A 205 -2.23 -10.74 7.59
C ALA A 205 -0.76 -11.15 7.49
N CYS A 206 0.12 -10.23 7.86
CA CYS A 206 1.52 -10.52 8.09
C CYS A 206 2.03 -9.67 9.26
N VAL A 207 3.05 -10.18 9.96
CA VAL A 207 3.70 -9.45 11.04
C VAL A 207 4.98 -8.80 10.52
N HIS A 208 5.22 -7.56 10.94
CA HIS A 208 6.51 -6.92 10.76
C HIS A 208 7.04 -6.33 12.07
N ARG A 209 8.34 -6.52 12.27
CA ARG A 209 9.11 -5.94 13.39
C ARG A 209 9.32 -4.43 13.17
N PRO A 210 9.81 -3.69 14.17
CA PRO A 210 10.07 -2.27 14.02
C PRO A 210 11.28 -2.05 13.11
N GLY A 211 11.18 -1.10 12.17
CA GLY A 211 12.31 -0.73 11.30
C GLY A 211 11.93 0.30 10.25
N ALA A 212 10.83 0.04 9.54
CA ALA A 212 10.11 1.02 8.73
C ALA A 212 8.76 1.34 9.39
N GLN A 213 8.32 2.60 9.39
CA GLN A 213 6.92 2.91 9.69
C GLN A 213 6.05 2.61 8.46
N VAL A 214 4.80 2.24 8.70
CA VAL A 214 3.84 1.96 7.64
C VAL A 214 2.68 2.93 7.78
N ARG A 215 2.28 3.50 6.65
CA ARG A 215 1.08 4.33 6.51
C ARG A 215 0.21 3.69 5.45
N TRP A 216 -1.08 3.55 5.76
CA TRP A 216 -2.05 2.94 4.86
C TRP A 216 -3.08 3.98 4.47
N SER A 217 -3.11 4.35 3.19
CA SER A 217 -4.07 5.31 2.64
C SER A 217 -5.01 4.56 1.72
N LYS A 218 -6.32 4.74 1.92
CA LYS A 218 -7.35 4.13 1.08
C LYS A 218 -8.19 5.21 0.42
N ILE A 219 -8.10 5.27 -0.91
CA ILE A 219 -8.72 6.30 -1.71
C ILE A 219 -9.69 5.62 -2.67
N PRO A 220 -11.00 5.89 -2.59
CA PRO A 220 -11.96 5.22 -3.45
C PRO A 220 -11.81 5.74 -4.87
N ALA A 221 -12.08 4.89 -5.84
CA ALA A 221 -11.94 5.19 -7.25
C ALA A 221 -13.10 4.57 -8.03
N ARG A 222 -13.89 5.42 -8.65
CA ARG A 222 -15.01 5.05 -9.52
C ARG A 222 -14.54 4.91 -10.96
N HIS A 223 -15.09 3.92 -11.68
CA HIS A 223 -14.88 3.74 -13.11
C HIS A 223 -16.12 4.22 -13.89
N ARG A 224 -15.95 5.10 -14.90
CA ARG A 224 -17.05 5.43 -15.83
C ARG A 224 -17.11 4.40 -16.97
N GLY A 225 -18.25 3.71 -17.12
CA GLY A 225 -18.49 2.83 -18.26
C GLY A 225 -19.47 1.69 -17.95
N THR A 226 -19.91 0.99 -18.99
CA THR A 226 -20.81 -0.19 -18.91
C THR A 226 -20.06 -1.52 -18.85
N ASP A 227 -18.73 -1.50 -18.84
CA ASP A 227 -17.93 -2.71 -18.76
C ASP A 227 -17.38 -2.93 -17.34
N PRO A 228 -18.09 -3.68 -16.49
CA PRO A 228 -17.60 -4.06 -15.17
C PRO A 228 -16.37 -4.99 -15.21
N GLN A 229 -15.87 -5.40 -16.39
CA GLN A 229 -14.62 -6.16 -16.57
C GLN A 229 -13.40 -5.28 -16.89
N ALA A 230 -13.57 -3.96 -17.02
CA ALA A 230 -12.49 -3.05 -17.40
C ALA A 230 -11.50 -2.80 -16.23
N GLU A 231 -10.75 -3.82 -15.84
CA GLU A 231 -9.66 -3.76 -14.85
C GLU A 231 -8.37 -3.15 -15.44
N TYR A 232 -8.48 -2.27 -16.44
CA TYR A 232 -7.31 -1.64 -17.08
C TYR A 232 -7.06 -0.23 -16.56
N ALA A 233 -5.84 0.26 -16.70
CA ALA A 233 -5.45 1.65 -16.46
C ALA A 233 -4.48 2.15 -17.53
N ASN A 234 -4.66 3.38 -17.99
CA ASN A 234 -3.82 4.05 -18.95
C ASN A 234 -2.84 4.99 -18.22
N LEU A 235 -1.57 4.62 -18.24
CA LEU A 235 -0.46 5.32 -17.62
C LEU A 235 0.28 6.13 -18.70
N LEU A 236 0.34 7.44 -18.55
CA LEU A 236 1.21 8.29 -19.37
C LEU A 236 2.55 8.48 -18.65
N LEU A 237 3.58 7.82 -19.17
CA LEU A 237 4.95 7.90 -18.69
C LEU A 237 5.64 9.10 -19.35
N LEU A 238 6.04 10.08 -18.55
CA LEU A 238 6.68 11.29 -19.00
C LEU A 238 8.15 11.28 -18.52
N PRO A 239 9.13 10.84 -19.33
CA PRO A 239 10.53 10.68 -18.93
C PRO A 239 11.30 12.01 -18.84
N TRP A 240 10.77 12.99 -18.09
CA TRP A 240 11.37 14.31 -17.92
C TRP A 240 12.42 14.32 -16.80
N PRO A 241 13.42 15.22 -16.88
CA PRO A 241 13.67 16.13 -18.00
C PRO A 241 14.18 15.39 -19.25
N LEU A 242 13.73 15.84 -20.43
CA LEU A 242 14.14 15.26 -21.72
C LEU A 242 15.61 15.54 -22.06
N ARG A 243 16.21 16.55 -21.42
CA ARG A 243 17.61 16.93 -21.57
C ARG A 243 18.24 17.16 -20.20
N VAL A 244 19.41 16.57 -19.98
CA VAL A 244 20.23 16.82 -18.80
C VAL A 244 21.64 17.23 -19.22
N ARG A 245 22.12 18.33 -18.65
CA ARG A 245 23.44 18.90 -18.88
C ARG A 245 24.36 18.56 -17.72
N GLU A 246 25.65 18.61 -17.98
CA GLU A 246 26.64 18.45 -16.92
C GLU A 246 26.53 19.58 -15.89
N SER A 247 26.20 20.79 -16.36
CA SER A 247 25.94 21.96 -15.54
C SER A 247 24.71 21.86 -14.64
N ASP A 248 23.91 20.79 -14.75
CA ASP A 248 22.78 20.57 -13.85
C ASP A 248 23.21 19.83 -12.57
N PHE A 249 24.48 19.39 -12.50
CA PHE A 249 25.09 18.78 -11.32
C PHE A 249 26.07 19.77 -10.70
N HIS A 250 25.92 20.04 -9.41
CA HIS A 250 26.74 21.01 -8.70
C HIS A 250 27.36 20.39 -7.46
N PRO A 251 28.68 20.53 -7.23
CA PRO A 251 29.24 20.22 -5.92
C PRO A 251 28.70 21.21 -4.89
N VAL A 252 28.19 20.71 -3.76
CA VAL A 252 27.77 21.57 -2.64
C VAL A 252 29.01 22.23 -2.06
N GLU A 253 29.01 23.56 -2.01
CA GLU A 253 30.16 24.35 -1.57
C GLU A 253 30.59 23.95 -0.14
N GLY A 254 31.90 23.77 0.06
CA GLY A 254 32.48 23.38 1.35
C GLY A 254 32.19 21.95 1.83
N SER A 255 31.46 21.14 1.06
CA SER A 255 31.09 19.77 1.45
C SER A 255 32.25 18.77 1.40
N VAL A 256 33.25 19.02 0.55
CA VAL A 256 34.32 18.05 0.28
C VAL A 256 35.19 17.81 1.52
N ARG A 257 35.34 16.54 1.90
CA ARG A 257 36.22 16.05 2.95
C ARG A 257 37.38 15.27 2.30
N ARG A 258 38.57 15.88 2.29
CA ARG A 258 39.77 15.33 1.62
C ARG A 258 40.72 14.55 2.54
N LEU A 259 40.56 14.67 3.86
CA LEU A 259 41.47 14.08 4.85
C LEU A 259 41.10 12.63 5.22
N THR A 260 40.24 11.99 4.45
CA THR A 260 39.83 10.59 4.61
C THR A 260 40.56 9.71 3.60
N ASN A 261 40.75 8.43 3.92
CA ASN A 261 41.32 7.45 2.97
C ASN A 261 40.46 7.31 1.70
N GLU A 262 39.18 7.68 1.78
CA GLU A 262 38.25 7.80 0.66
C GLU A 262 37.61 9.20 0.70
N PRO A 263 38.11 10.17 -0.09
CA PRO A 263 37.54 11.51 -0.14
C PRO A 263 36.09 11.50 -0.60
N PHE A 264 35.22 12.26 0.08
CA PHE A 264 33.82 12.37 -0.29
C PHE A 264 33.32 13.82 -0.27
N GLY A 265 32.23 14.09 -1.01
CA GLY A 265 31.54 15.38 -1.04
C GLY A 265 30.05 15.20 -1.32
N TYR A 266 29.28 16.29 -1.28
CA TYR A 266 27.87 16.29 -1.65
C TYR A 266 27.66 16.96 -3.01
N PHE A 267 26.70 16.47 -3.79
CA PHE A 267 26.27 17.11 -5.04
C PHE A 267 24.75 17.38 -5.03
N GLU A 268 24.34 18.44 -5.73
CA GLU A 268 22.94 18.77 -6.00
C GLU A 268 22.64 18.55 -7.48
N PHE A 269 21.48 17.96 -7.78
CA PHE A 269 20.91 17.95 -9.12
C PHE A 269 19.87 19.08 -9.23
N ALA A 270 20.20 20.13 -9.97
CA ALA A 270 19.39 21.33 -10.12
C ALA A 270 19.29 21.73 -11.60
N PRO A 271 18.47 21.02 -12.40
CA PRO A 271 18.31 21.35 -13.81
C PRO A 271 17.79 22.77 -13.98
N ALA A 272 18.45 23.53 -14.85
CA ALA A 272 18.08 24.92 -15.15
C ALA A 272 16.76 25.01 -15.92
N GLU A 273 16.46 23.99 -16.73
CA GLU A 273 15.22 23.88 -17.48
C GLU A 273 14.08 23.46 -16.55
N ARG A 274 13.01 24.26 -16.54
CA ARG A 274 11.79 23.95 -15.78
C ARG A 274 10.91 22.98 -16.55
N LEU A 275 9.92 22.41 -15.87
CA LEU A 275 8.89 21.62 -16.53
C LEU A 275 8.13 22.49 -17.53
N ASP A 276 8.05 22.03 -18.78
CA ASP A 276 7.31 22.72 -19.84
C ASP A 276 5.83 22.26 -19.81
N PHE A 277 4.99 23.05 -19.14
CA PHE A 277 3.56 22.77 -19.02
C PHE A 277 2.81 22.76 -20.36
N ASP A 278 3.22 23.57 -21.35
CA ASP A 278 2.61 23.55 -22.69
C ASP A 278 2.92 22.23 -23.38
N LEU A 279 4.16 21.74 -23.26
CA LEU A 279 4.51 20.44 -23.80
C LEU A 279 3.80 19.29 -23.09
N VAL A 280 3.63 19.35 -21.76
CA VAL A 280 2.83 18.36 -21.01
C VAL A 280 1.38 18.37 -21.49
N ASP A 281 0.77 19.55 -21.65
CA ASP A 281 -0.61 19.71 -22.17
C ASP A 281 -0.76 19.10 -23.57
N ARG A 282 0.14 19.44 -24.50
CA ARG A 282 0.14 18.86 -25.86
C ARG A 282 0.39 17.36 -25.86
N THR A 283 1.20 16.85 -24.94
CA THR A 283 1.44 15.40 -24.81
C THR A 283 0.18 14.69 -24.29
N LEU A 284 -0.55 15.28 -23.33
CA LEU A 284 -1.84 14.76 -22.86
C LEU A 284 -2.91 14.77 -23.96
N LEU A 285 -2.97 15.84 -24.75
CA LEU A 285 -3.87 15.92 -25.90
C LEU A 285 -3.58 14.81 -26.91
N ALA A 286 -2.31 14.63 -27.29
CA ALA A 286 -1.90 13.56 -28.20
C ALA A 286 -2.18 12.15 -27.62
N ALA A 287 -1.96 11.93 -26.32
CA ALA A 287 -2.32 10.67 -25.68
C ALA A 287 -3.83 10.38 -25.73
N ARG A 288 -4.66 11.43 -25.62
CA ARG A 288 -6.13 11.32 -25.71
C ARG A 288 -6.67 11.12 -27.13
N GLU A 289 -5.83 11.26 -28.14
CA GLU A 289 -6.16 10.82 -29.51
C GLU A 289 -6.07 9.29 -29.62
N GLU A 290 -5.20 8.64 -28.83
CA GLU A 290 -5.01 7.18 -28.80
C GLU A 290 -6.00 6.48 -27.87
N VAL A 291 -6.31 7.08 -26.71
CA VAL A 291 -7.22 6.49 -25.70
C VAL A 291 -8.27 7.48 -25.22
N ALA A 292 -9.42 6.96 -24.78
CA ALA A 292 -10.51 7.80 -24.26
C ALA A 292 -10.13 8.59 -22.99
N SER A 293 -9.28 8.02 -22.14
CA SER A 293 -8.79 8.65 -20.90
C SER A 293 -7.34 8.30 -20.60
N VAL A 294 -6.61 9.27 -20.05
CA VAL A 294 -5.35 9.05 -19.34
C VAL A 294 -5.68 9.04 -17.85
N ASP A 295 -5.37 7.95 -17.16
CA ASP A 295 -5.81 7.74 -15.78
C ASP A 295 -4.73 8.15 -14.78
N VAL A 296 -3.48 7.83 -15.12
CA VAL A 296 -2.31 8.07 -14.26
C VAL A 296 -1.22 8.75 -15.08
N VAL A 297 -0.61 9.80 -14.52
CA VAL A 297 0.59 10.43 -15.08
C VAL A 297 1.78 10.15 -14.19
N VAL A 298 2.90 9.69 -14.77
CA VAL A 298 4.11 9.30 -14.02
C VAL A 298 5.31 10.11 -14.49
N PHE A 299 6.04 10.72 -13.55
CA PHE A 299 7.31 11.39 -13.78
C PHE A 299 8.48 10.71 -13.02
N PRO A 300 9.71 10.71 -13.58
CA PRO A 300 10.92 10.23 -12.93
C PRO A 300 11.26 10.96 -11.64
N GLU A 301 12.25 10.42 -10.93
CA GLU A 301 12.84 11.07 -9.76
C GLU A 301 13.31 12.49 -10.07
N SER A 302 13.06 13.43 -9.16
CA SER A 302 13.50 14.83 -9.25
C SER A 302 13.06 15.58 -10.52
N ALA A 303 12.10 15.06 -11.29
CA ALA A 303 11.61 15.68 -12.52
C ALA A 303 10.88 17.00 -12.25
N VAL A 304 10.07 17.05 -11.19
CA VAL A 304 9.19 18.18 -10.86
C VAL A 304 9.79 19.01 -9.71
N ASP A 305 9.76 20.33 -9.84
CA ASP A 305 10.10 21.24 -8.73
C ASP A 305 8.94 21.29 -7.72
N GLN A 306 9.23 21.34 -6.43
CA GLN A 306 8.18 21.45 -5.40
C GLN A 306 7.20 22.60 -5.67
N GLY A 307 7.67 23.72 -6.22
CA GLY A 307 6.83 24.88 -6.53
C GLY A 307 5.87 24.67 -7.70
N ASP A 308 6.11 23.66 -8.55
CA ASP A 308 5.37 23.42 -9.79
C ASP A 308 4.21 22.42 -9.61
N ILE A 309 4.05 21.81 -8.43
CA ILE A 309 3.06 20.73 -8.17
C ILE A 309 1.62 21.21 -8.38
N ALA A 310 1.25 22.35 -7.78
CA ALA A 310 -0.13 22.85 -7.85
C ALA A 310 -0.55 23.19 -9.29
N ASP A 311 0.36 23.79 -10.07
CA ASP A 311 0.13 24.12 -11.48
C ASP A 311 0.03 22.85 -12.34
N LEU A 312 0.84 21.83 -12.03
CA LEU A 312 0.75 20.52 -12.67
C LEU A 312 -0.60 19.85 -12.39
N GLU A 313 -1.02 19.76 -11.13
CA GLU A 313 -2.32 19.19 -10.76
C GLU A 313 -3.49 19.94 -11.41
N ALA A 314 -3.43 21.28 -11.48
CA ALA A 314 -4.42 22.09 -12.17
C ALA A 314 -4.44 21.85 -13.70
N LEU A 315 -3.31 21.52 -14.31
CA LEU A 315 -3.23 21.07 -15.70
C LEU A 315 -3.86 19.68 -15.86
N LEU A 316 -3.50 18.73 -15.02
CA LEU A 316 -3.97 17.35 -15.05
C LEU A 316 -5.49 17.24 -14.80
N ASP A 317 -6.05 18.08 -13.92
CA ASP A 317 -7.49 18.16 -13.65
C ASP A 317 -8.30 18.49 -14.90
N ARG A 318 -7.79 19.40 -15.77
CA ARG A 318 -8.45 19.74 -17.06
C ARG A 318 -8.50 18.57 -18.04
N HIS A 319 -7.63 17.58 -17.86
CA HIS A 319 -7.59 16.38 -18.69
C HIS A 319 -8.30 15.18 -18.05
N GLY A 320 -8.88 15.35 -16.85
CA GLY A 320 -9.58 14.28 -16.16
C GLY A 320 -8.66 13.18 -15.62
N VAL A 321 -7.39 13.49 -15.39
CA VAL A 321 -6.42 12.55 -14.82
C VAL A 321 -6.77 12.29 -13.35
N ALA A 322 -6.78 11.01 -12.97
CA ALA A 322 -7.20 10.58 -11.64
C ALA A 322 -6.04 10.57 -10.64
N MET A 323 -4.81 10.31 -11.09
CA MET A 323 -3.64 10.20 -10.22
C MET A 323 -2.36 10.76 -10.87
N LEU A 324 -1.53 11.39 -10.05
CA LEU A 324 -0.19 11.86 -10.39
C LEU A 324 0.84 11.15 -9.51
N LEU A 325 1.85 10.54 -10.13
CA LEU A 325 3.03 9.98 -9.46
C LEU A 325 4.26 10.76 -9.94
N ALA A 326 4.68 11.78 -9.19
CA ALA A 326 5.77 12.65 -9.59
C ALA A 326 6.98 12.56 -8.66
N GLY A 327 8.16 12.26 -9.20
CA GLY A 327 9.40 12.50 -8.47
C GLY A 327 9.67 14.00 -8.32
N VAL A 328 9.68 14.46 -7.08
CA VAL A 328 9.82 15.87 -6.70
C VAL A 328 11.17 16.13 -6.07
N ARG A 329 11.80 17.23 -6.50
CA ARG A 329 12.97 17.81 -5.85
C ARG A 329 12.61 19.07 -5.08
N GLN A 330 13.18 19.21 -3.89
CA GLN A 330 13.27 20.48 -3.19
C GLN A 330 14.63 21.10 -3.47
N ARG A 331 14.68 22.41 -3.72
CA ARG A 331 15.95 23.14 -3.90
C ARG A 331 16.63 23.35 -2.56
N ALA A 332 17.96 23.30 -2.55
CA ALA A 332 18.72 23.75 -1.40
C ALA A 332 18.49 25.26 -1.14
N THR A 333 18.42 25.63 0.14
CA THR A 333 18.43 27.04 0.57
C THR A 333 19.80 27.36 1.17
N GLN A 334 20.33 28.56 0.93
CA GLN A 334 21.63 28.96 1.48
C GLN A 334 21.59 28.87 3.01
N ASN A 335 22.51 28.09 3.59
CA ASN A 335 22.59 27.78 5.04
C ASN A 335 21.36 27.06 5.64
N GLY A 336 20.48 26.49 4.81
CA GLY A 336 19.33 25.71 5.26
C GLY A 336 19.64 24.23 5.51
N PRO A 337 18.66 23.45 5.99
CA PRO A 337 18.78 21.99 6.05
C PRO A 337 18.97 21.41 4.65
N LEU A 338 19.54 20.20 4.57
CA LEU A 338 19.60 19.46 3.30
C LEU A 338 18.19 19.30 2.70
N PRO A 339 18.03 19.47 1.38
CA PRO A 339 16.73 19.38 0.74
C PRO A 339 16.16 17.96 0.77
N ALA A 340 14.89 17.82 0.43
CA ALA A 340 14.24 16.52 0.30
C ALA A 340 14.07 16.10 -1.17
N ASN A 341 14.01 14.78 -1.35
CA ASN A 341 13.67 14.10 -2.60
C ASN A 341 12.58 13.06 -2.26
N TRP A 342 11.46 13.09 -2.98
CA TRP A 342 10.30 12.25 -2.69
C TRP A 342 9.46 12.03 -3.94
N VAL A 343 8.56 11.06 -3.87
CA VAL A 343 7.45 10.94 -4.82
C VAL A 343 6.22 11.58 -4.22
N HIS A 344 5.66 12.54 -4.95
CA HIS A 344 4.34 13.10 -4.74
C HIS A 344 3.30 12.19 -5.40
N ILE A 345 2.37 11.69 -4.59
CA ILE A 345 1.23 10.89 -5.02
C ILE A 345 0.00 11.79 -4.85
N GLY A 346 -0.42 12.43 -5.95
CA GLY A 346 -1.62 13.25 -5.99
C GLY A 346 -2.81 12.43 -6.47
N VAL A 347 -3.97 12.55 -5.82
CA VAL A 347 -5.22 11.92 -6.26
C VAL A 347 -6.33 12.95 -6.41
N ASN A 348 -6.98 12.90 -7.58
CA ASN A 348 -8.03 13.85 -7.95
C ASN A 348 -9.26 13.71 -7.04
N PRO A 349 -9.81 14.80 -6.48
CA PRO A 349 -10.93 14.77 -5.54
C PRO A 349 -12.30 14.42 -6.17
N LEU A 350 -12.36 14.30 -7.50
CA LEU A 350 -13.48 13.69 -8.20
C LEU A 350 -13.55 12.18 -7.97
N LEU A 351 -12.44 11.53 -7.59
CA LEU A 351 -12.37 10.10 -7.25
C LEU A 351 -12.92 9.23 -8.38
N GLU A 352 -12.72 9.66 -9.63
CA GLU A 352 -13.38 9.08 -10.80
C GLU A 352 -12.45 9.04 -12.01
N LYS A 353 -12.25 7.84 -12.54
CA LYS A 353 -11.43 7.56 -13.71
C LYS A 353 -12.14 8.01 -15.00
N GLY A 354 -11.40 8.71 -15.87
CA GLY A 354 -11.87 9.08 -17.21
C GLY A 354 -13.03 10.06 -17.24
N SER A 355 -13.20 10.85 -16.18
CA SER A 355 -14.20 11.91 -16.16
C SER A 355 -13.84 13.01 -17.17
N PRO A 356 -14.72 13.39 -18.12
CA PRO A 356 -14.55 14.65 -18.81
C PRO A 356 -14.47 15.78 -17.76
N PRO A 357 -13.66 16.83 -18.01
CA PRO A 357 -13.60 17.98 -17.12
C PRO A 357 -15.01 18.55 -16.99
N ALA A 358 -15.64 18.35 -15.83
CA ALA A 358 -16.84 19.10 -15.49
C ALA A 358 -16.44 20.57 -15.30
N ASP A 359 -17.41 21.48 -15.32
CA ASP A 359 -17.28 22.78 -14.64
C ASP A 359 -17.04 22.50 -13.14
N SER A 360 -15.81 22.13 -12.79
CA SER A 360 -15.48 21.58 -11.48
C SER A 360 -15.36 22.72 -10.48
N THR A 361 -16.04 22.57 -9.34
CA THR A 361 -15.70 23.32 -8.13
C THR A 361 -14.34 22.83 -7.66
N ARG A 362 -13.27 23.50 -8.10
CA ARG A 362 -11.86 23.16 -7.85
C ARG A 362 -11.63 22.93 -6.36
N SER A 363 -11.30 21.69 -6.01
CA SER A 363 -10.82 21.30 -4.69
C SER A 363 -9.37 20.86 -4.86
N GLU A 364 -8.53 21.14 -3.87
CA GLU A 364 -7.15 20.64 -3.86
C GLU A 364 -7.13 19.11 -3.93
N TRP A 365 -6.10 18.56 -4.56
CA TRP A 365 -5.91 17.11 -4.67
C TRP A 365 -5.56 16.51 -3.30
N PHE A 366 -5.87 15.23 -3.13
CA PHE A 366 -5.38 14.47 -1.98
C PHE A 366 -3.90 14.16 -2.19
N HIS A 367 -3.06 14.46 -1.20
CA HIS A 367 -1.60 14.31 -1.33
C HIS A 367 -1.05 13.25 -0.38
N VAL A 368 -0.32 12.29 -0.94
CA VAL A 368 0.51 11.34 -0.20
C VAL A 368 1.97 11.54 -0.59
N ARG A 369 2.85 11.54 0.42
CA ARG A 369 4.29 11.78 0.23
C ARG A 369 5.09 10.52 0.58
N GLN A 370 5.82 10.00 -0.39
CA GLN A 370 6.79 8.91 -0.21
C GLN A 370 8.21 9.45 -0.33
N ASN A 371 8.91 9.63 0.79
CA ASN A 371 10.28 10.13 0.75
C ASN A 371 11.24 9.07 0.19
N LYS A 372 12.30 9.53 -0.47
CA LYS A 372 13.49 8.74 -0.73
C LYS A 372 14.20 8.45 0.59
N HIS A 373 14.68 7.22 0.77
CA HIS A 373 15.35 6.80 2.00
C HIS A 373 16.87 6.69 1.86
N HIS A 374 17.37 6.41 0.65
CA HIS A 374 18.80 6.17 0.42
C HIS A 374 19.36 7.18 -0.58
N ARG A 375 20.50 7.79 -0.23
CA ARG A 375 21.17 8.74 -1.13
C ARG A 375 21.80 8.02 -2.31
N TRP A 376 21.72 8.63 -3.48
CA TRP A 376 22.57 8.23 -4.58
C TRP A 376 24.05 8.55 -4.26
N SER A 377 24.94 7.59 -4.55
CA SER A 377 26.39 7.74 -4.46
C SER A 377 27.01 7.56 -5.84
N LEU A 378 27.54 8.64 -6.40
CA LEU A 378 28.33 8.65 -7.62
C LEU A 378 29.81 8.32 -7.33
N ASP A 379 30.29 7.24 -7.94
CA ASP A 379 31.70 6.87 -7.97
C ASP A 379 32.38 7.30 -9.30
N SER A 380 33.66 6.95 -9.44
CA SER A 380 34.42 7.27 -10.66
C SER A 380 33.82 6.65 -11.92
N GLU A 381 33.32 5.41 -11.85
CA GLU A 381 32.76 4.71 -13.00
C GLU A 381 31.51 5.41 -13.49
N GLN A 382 30.60 5.77 -12.57
CA GLN A 382 29.39 6.51 -12.89
C GLN A 382 29.69 7.93 -13.39
N ILE A 383 30.70 8.61 -12.85
CA ILE A 383 31.12 9.94 -13.34
C ILE A 383 31.60 9.88 -14.79
N TYR A 384 32.38 8.85 -15.15
CA TYR A 384 32.78 8.64 -16.55
C TYR A 384 31.60 8.22 -17.42
N GLN A 385 30.77 7.29 -16.95
CA GLN A 385 29.58 6.80 -17.66
C GLN A 385 28.60 7.93 -18.00
N TYR A 386 28.40 8.87 -17.09
CA TYR A 386 27.49 10.02 -17.28
C TYR A 386 28.19 11.27 -17.82
N HIS A 387 29.49 11.21 -18.10
CA HIS A 387 30.31 12.36 -18.53
C HIS A 387 30.13 13.59 -17.62
N LEU A 388 30.32 13.41 -16.31
CA LEU A 388 30.18 14.44 -15.28
C LEU A 388 31.53 15.00 -14.78
N GLY A 389 32.65 14.62 -15.38
CA GLY A 389 34.00 14.89 -14.87
C GLY A 389 34.41 16.37 -14.83
N GLY A 390 33.74 17.24 -15.59
CA GLY A 390 33.88 18.69 -15.54
C GLY A 390 33.09 19.36 -14.42
N ALA A 391 32.02 18.72 -13.91
CA ALA A 391 31.26 19.19 -12.74
C ALA A 391 31.71 18.52 -11.42
N LEU A 392 31.94 17.21 -11.45
CA LEU A 392 32.21 16.37 -10.29
C LEU A 392 33.53 15.61 -10.51
N HIS A 393 34.52 15.86 -9.64
CA HIS A 393 35.84 15.28 -9.80
C HIS A 393 35.82 13.75 -9.55
N PRO A 394 36.38 12.91 -10.45
CA PRO A 394 36.24 11.44 -10.40
C PRO A 394 36.95 10.76 -9.22
N HIS A 395 37.92 11.43 -8.57
CA HIS A 395 38.58 10.92 -7.36
C HIS A 395 37.89 11.33 -6.04
N ILE A 396 36.69 11.87 -6.12
CA ILE A 396 35.84 12.15 -4.95
C ILE A 396 34.59 11.29 -5.09
N ARG A 397 34.20 10.63 -4.02
CA ARG A 397 32.89 9.96 -3.93
C ARG A 397 31.81 11.00 -3.65
N TRP A 398 30.85 11.15 -4.56
CA TRP A 398 29.84 12.19 -4.46
C TRP A 398 28.50 11.61 -4.00
N TRP A 399 28.01 12.10 -2.87
CA TRP A 399 26.72 11.72 -2.33
C TRP A 399 25.65 12.76 -2.68
N GLU A 400 24.44 12.33 -2.98
CA GLU A 400 23.31 13.22 -3.21
C GLU A 400 23.06 14.08 -1.95
N ALA A 401 22.94 15.38 -2.16
CA ALA A 401 22.66 16.35 -1.12
C ALA A 401 21.17 16.31 -0.75
N MET A 402 20.74 15.29 0.00
CA MET A 402 19.37 15.20 0.52
C MET A 402 19.32 14.79 1.99
N LYS A 403 18.27 15.20 2.71
CA LYS A 403 17.96 14.71 4.05
C LYS A 403 17.50 13.25 3.97
N VAL A 404 18.13 12.35 4.72
CA VAL A 404 17.65 10.98 4.91
C VAL A 404 16.63 10.96 6.06
N PRO A 405 15.32 10.78 5.80
CA PRO A 405 14.31 10.75 6.85
C PRO A 405 14.27 9.39 7.55
N ARG A 406 13.48 9.30 8.64
CA ARG A 406 13.09 7.98 9.17
C ARG A 406 12.31 7.23 8.08
N ARG A 407 12.54 5.92 7.97
CA ARG A 407 11.88 5.06 6.99
C ARG A 407 10.37 5.05 7.22
N VAL A 408 9.62 5.46 6.21
CA VAL A 408 8.15 5.39 6.16
C VAL A 408 7.76 4.89 4.78
N VAL A 409 6.97 3.82 4.73
CA VAL A 409 6.41 3.28 3.48
C VAL A 409 4.93 3.61 3.43
N GLN A 410 4.52 4.22 2.32
CA GLN A 410 3.13 4.51 2.00
C GLN A 410 2.56 3.39 1.14
N PHE A 411 1.56 2.69 1.67
CA PHE A 411 0.67 1.85 0.87
C PHE A 411 -0.54 2.67 0.47
N VAL A 412 -0.76 2.83 -0.82
CA VAL A 412 -1.91 3.56 -1.36
C VAL A 412 -2.83 2.56 -2.06
N GLU A 413 -3.94 2.24 -1.41
CA GLU A 413 -5.05 1.54 -2.06
C GLU A 413 -5.86 2.55 -2.88
N PHE A 414 -5.94 2.32 -4.19
CA PHE A 414 -6.74 3.12 -5.11
C PHE A 414 -7.86 2.24 -5.70
N GLY A 415 -9.10 2.54 -5.31
CA GLY A 415 -10.20 1.59 -5.50
C GLY A 415 -10.05 0.36 -4.59
N GLU A 416 -10.48 -0.82 -5.05
CA GLU A 416 -10.39 -2.08 -4.27
C GLU A 416 -9.35 -3.07 -4.80
N GLU A 417 -8.72 -2.77 -5.95
CA GLU A 417 -7.93 -3.73 -6.72
C GLU A 417 -6.45 -3.32 -6.87
N LEU A 418 -6.16 -2.02 -6.81
CA LEU A 418 -4.79 -1.50 -6.90
C LEU A 418 -4.27 -1.14 -5.51
N THR A 419 -3.19 -1.80 -5.08
CA THR A 419 -2.36 -1.37 -3.95
C THR A 419 -0.99 -1.01 -4.47
N LEU A 420 -0.67 0.28 -4.39
CA LEU A 420 0.55 0.87 -4.92
C LEU A 420 1.55 1.17 -3.80
N VAL A 421 2.84 0.94 -4.09
CA VAL A 421 3.98 1.48 -3.33
C VAL A 421 4.96 2.17 -4.29
N CYS A 422 5.61 3.24 -3.84
CA CYS A 422 6.69 3.88 -4.59
C CYS A 422 8.05 3.66 -3.91
N LEU A 423 9.08 3.32 -4.68
CA LEU A 423 10.47 3.28 -4.23
C LEU A 423 11.29 4.26 -5.07
N VAL A 424 12.06 5.14 -4.43
CA VAL A 424 12.79 6.19 -5.18
C VAL A 424 14.21 5.73 -5.43
N CYS A 425 14.52 5.46 -6.71
CA CYS A 425 15.86 5.11 -7.20
C CYS A 425 16.58 4.06 -6.35
N GLU A 426 17.61 4.45 -5.58
CA GLU A 426 18.41 3.57 -4.73
C GLU A 426 17.59 2.71 -3.79
N ASP A 427 16.40 3.18 -3.36
CA ASP A 427 15.50 2.45 -2.48
C ASP A 427 15.10 1.08 -3.06
N LEU A 428 15.00 0.94 -4.39
CA LEU A 428 14.70 -0.34 -5.04
C LEU A 428 15.77 -1.41 -4.78
N SER A 429 17.02 -1.00 -4.61
CA SER A 429 18.17 -1.92 -4.49
C SER A 429 18.51 -2.32 -3.05
N GLN A 430 17.81 -1.75 -2.07
CA GLN A 430 18.13 -1.99 -0.66
C GLN A 430 17.47 -3.27 -0.14
N HIS A 431 18.24 -3.98 0.67
CA HIS A 431 17.76 -5.09 1.48
C HIS A 431 17.64 -4.58 2.92
N ASP A 432 16.57 -3.86 3.19
CA ASP A 432 16.27 -3.29 4.50
C ASP A 432 14.81 -3.56 4.91
N ASP A 433 14.39 -3.01 6.04
CA ASP A 433 13.05 -3.20 6.59
C ASP A 433 11.94 -2.74 5.62
N VAL A 434 12.22 -1.77 4.74
CA VAL A 434 11.25 -1.32 3.71
C VAL A 434 11.02 -2.44 2.70
N SER A 435 12.09 -3.05 2.20
CA SER A 435 12.02 -4.20 1.29
C SER A 435 11.30 -5.39 1.93
N GLU A 436 11.56 -5.68 3.21
CA GLU A 436 10.90 -6.75 3.96
C GLU A 436 9.38 -6.53 4.10
N VAL A 437 8.96 -5.30 4.43
CA VAL A 437 7.55 -4.92 4.52
C VAL A 437 6.84 -5.11 3.19
N ILE A 438 7.44 -4.60 2.11
CA ILE A 438 6.86 -4.71 0.76
C ILE A 438 6.69 -6.17 0.37
N ARG A 439 7.69 -7.01 0.65
CA ARG A 439 7.61 -8.45 0.39
C ARG A 439 6.56 -9.16 1.22
N SER A 440 6.39 -8.76 2.48
CA SER A 440 5.44 -9.37 3.40
C SER A 440 3.99 -9.00 3.08
N VAL A 441 3.74 -7.75 2.68
CA VAL A 441 2.41 -7.25 2.30
C VAL A 441 2.02 -7.69 0.88
N GLY A 442 2.96 -7.60 -0.06
CA GLY A 442 2.77 -7.92 -1.46
C GLY A 442 1.83 -6.99 -2.22
N PRO A 443 2.18 -5.70 -2.36
CA PRO A 443 1.37 -4.75 -3.14
C PRO A 443 1.19 -5.23 -4.58
N THR A 444 0.12 -4.80 -5.25
CA THR A 444 -0.13 -5.23 -6.63
C THR A 444 0.80 -4.54 -7.62
N LEU A 445 1.20 -3.29 -7.35
CA LEU A 445 2.09 -2.49 -8.19
C LEU A 445 3.16 -1.75 -7.36
N VAL A 446 4.40 -1.78 -7.85
CA VAL A 446 5.52 -0.96 -7.36
C VAL A 446 5.98 -0.04 -8.47
N ILE A 447 5.99 1.27 -8.22
CA ILE A 447 6.50 2.27 -9.16
C ILE A 447 7.84 2.80 -8.65
N THR A 448 8.85 2.76 -9.51
CA THR A 448 10.21 3.21 -9.18
C THR A 448 10.64 4.36 -10.10
N PRO A 449 10.42 5.62 -9.70
CA PRO A 449 10.99 6.77 -10.38
C PRO A 449 12.50 6.83 -10.14
N LEU A 450 13.28 7.07 -11.19
CA LEU A 450 14.75 7.04 -11.16
C LEU A 450 15.37 8.28 -11.80
N LEU A 451 16.53 8.67 -11.31
CA LEU A 451 17.47 9.57 -11.96
C LEU A 451 18.71 8.77 -12.37
N ASP A 452 18.54 7.77 -13.25
CA ASP A 452 19.58 6.82 -13.66
C ASP A 452 19.70 6.73 -15.20
N GLY A 453 20.66 5.95 -15.70
CA GLY A 453 20.77 5.62 -17.13
C GLY A 453 19.62 4.75 -17.69
N PRO A 454 19.83 4.11 -18.87
CA PRO A 454 18.82 3.27 -19.53
C PRO A 454 18.30 2.13 -18.67
N GLN A 455 16.99 1.86 -18.69
CA GLN A 455 16.34 0.84 -17.87
C GLN A 455 16.32 -0.53 -18.57
N LEU A 456 17.49 -1.19 -18.60
CA LEU A 456 17.70 -2.44 -19.35
C LEU A 456 17.53 -3.69 -18.47
N ALA A 457 17.10 -4.79 -19.07
CA ALA A 457 17.00 -6.10 -18.44
C ALA A 457 18.34 -6.60 -17.87
N SER A 458 19.45 -6.15 -18.43
CA SER A 458 20.82 -6.48 -17.99
C SER A 458 21.34 -5.60 -16.84
N ARG A 459 20.65 -4.50 -16.51
CA ARG A 459 21.11 -3.54 -15.48
C ARG A 459 20.48 -3.83 -14.13
N TRP A 460 21.02 -3.15 -13.12
CA TRP A 460 20.70 -3.37 -11.71
C TRP A 460 19.20 -3.27 -11.40
N ALA A 461 18.50 -2.27 -11.95
CA ALA A 461 17.10 -2.03 -11.67
C ALA A 461 16.22 -3.25 -12.01
N ALA A 462 16.48 -3.90 -13.16
CA ALA A 462 15.78 -5.11 -13.58
C ALA A 462 15.99 -6.30 -12.63
N ARG A 463 17.19 -6.42 -12.04
CA ARG A 463 17.49 -7.48 -11.07
C ARG A 463 16.66 -7.33 -9.79
N TYR A 464 16.58 -6.13 -9.25
CA TYR A 464 15.82 -5.87 -8.02
C TYR A 464 14.32 -5.78 -8.26
N ALA A 465 13.88 -5.30 -9.43
CA ALA A 465 12.49 -5.38 -9.85
C ALA A 465 12.02 -6.85 -9.93
N SER A 466 12.87 -7.74 -10.46
CA SER A 466 12.57 -9.18 -10.49
C SER A 466 12.41 -9.79 -9.10
N VAL A 467 13.15 -9.33 -8.09
CA VAL A 467 12.97 -9.82 -6.71
C VAL A 467 11.54 -9.62 -6.25
N LEU A 468 11.00 -8.40 -6.37
CA LEU A 468 9.63 -8.08 -5.96
C LEU A 468 8.58 -8.72 -6.88
N ALA A 469 8.89 -8.87 -8.16
CA ALA A 469 8.00 -9.45 -9.15
C ALA A 469 7.98 -10.96 -9.20
N ASP A 470 8.95 -11.64 -8.60
CA ASP A 470 8.95 -13.09 -8.44
C ASP A 470 8.44 -13.46 -7.03
N ASP A 471 8.75 -12.63 -6.02
CA ASP A 471 8.26 -12.77 -4.65
C ASP A 471 8.15 -11.39 -3.95
N PRO A 472 6.94 -10.89 -3.68
CA PRO A 472 5.65 -11.59 -3.56
C PRO A 472 4.87 -11.68 -4.88
N GLY A 473 5.49 -11.19 -5.95
CA GLY A 473 5.03 -11.24 -7.32
C GLY A 473 4.42 -9.94 -7.83
N SER A 474 4.70 -8.80 -7.19
CA SER A 474 4.20 -7.47 -7.58
C SER A 474 4.54 -7.13 -9.04
N ALA A 475 3.68 -6.39 -9.74
CA ALA A 475 4.13 -5.71 -10.95
C ALA A 475 5.10 -4.59 -10.55
N VAL A 476 6.17 -4.37 -11.31
CA VAL A 476 7.17 -3.33 -11.06
C VAL A 476 7.37 -2.51 -12.33
N ALA A 477 7.15 -1.20 -12.24
CA ALA A 477 7.45 -0.28 -13.34
C ALA A 477 8.52 0.73 -12.92
N THR A 478 9.60 0.79 -13.67
CA THR A 478 10.67 1.77 -13.49
C THR A 478 10.57 2.86 -14.55
N LEU A 479 10.85 4.11 -14.20
CA LEU A 479 10.90 5.22 -15.17
C LEU A 479 12.06 6.16 -14.84
N SER A 480 12.96 6.36 -15.81
CA SER A 480 14.07 7.28 -15.72
C SER A 480 13.92 8.49 -16.65
N ALA A 481 14.56 9.60 -16.28
CA ALA A 481 14.63 10.78 -17.12
C ALA A 481 15.39 10.51 -18.42
N TYR A 482 14.79 10.82 -19.57
CA TYR A 482 15.39 10.59 -20.88
C TYR A 482 16.72 11.33 -21.04
N GLY A 483 16.85 12.53 -20.45
CA GLY A 483 18.11 13.25 -20.44
C GLY A 483 19.24 12.48 -19.74
N MET A 484 18.96 11.75 -18.66
CA MET A 484 19.96 10.88 -18.00
C MET A 484 20.27 9.63 -18.82
N VAL A 485 19.25 9.03 -19.43
CA VAL A 485 19.39 7.91 -20.38
C VAL A 485 20.34 8.27 -21.51
N GLN A 486 20.20 9.47 -22.10
CA GLN A 486 21.09 9.95 -23.17
C GLN A 486 22.52 10.27 -22.72
N ARG A 487 22.70 10.67 -21.45
CA ARG A 487 24.03 10.94 -20.87
C ARG A 487 24.83 9.68 -20.62
N CYS A 488 24.16 8.57 -20.36
CA CYS A 488 24.77 7.28 -20.07
C CYS A 488 25.48 6.71 -21.31
N ARG A 489 26.82 6.72 -21.30
CA ARG A 489 27.66 6.18 -22.37
C ARG A 489 28.82 5.34 -21.79
N PRO A 490 28.50 4.16 -21.24
CA PRO A 490 29.54 3.27 -20.74
C PRO A 490 30.43 2.79 -21.90
N GLN A 491 31.71 2.61 -21.62
CA GLN A 491 32.69 2.22 -22.64
C GLN A 491 32.34 0.85 -23.22
N GLY A 492 32.30 0.74 -24.56
CA GLY A 492 32.08 -0.52 -25.26
C GLY A 492 30.61 -0.90 -25.47
N PHE A 493 29.66 -0.07 -25.05
CA PHE A 493 28.22 -0.30 -25.26
C PHE A 493 27.61 0.79 -26.14
N ALA A 494 26.62 0.40 -26.96
CA ALA A 494 25.85 1.35 -27.75
C ALA A 494 24.87 2.14 -26.84
N PRO A 495 24.56 3.41 -27.17
CA PRO A 495 23.50 4.15 -26.50
C PRO A 495 22.16 3.42 -26.63
N SER A 496 21.33 3.47 -25.58
CA SER A 496 19.98 2.90 -25.57
C SER A 496 18.94 3.96 -25.23
N PRO A 497 17.81 4.03 -25.94
CA PRO A 497 16.72 4.97 -25.64
C PRO A 497 15.71 4.43 -24.61
N VAL A 498 16.02 3.33 -23.92
CA VAL A 498 15.11 2.68 -22.98
C VAL A 498 14.97 3.50 -21.70
N VAL A 499 13.83 4.18 -21.56
CA VAL A 499 13.50 5.07 -20.44
C VAL A 499 12.81 4.36 -19.29
N GLY A 500 12.16 3.23 -19.56
CA GLY A 500 11.45 2.48 -18.54
C GLY A 500 11.58 0.97 -18.72
N LEU A 501 11.14 0.26 -17.69
CA LEU A 501 11.10 -1.20 -17.66
C LEU A 501 9.86 -1.61 -16.89
N TRP A 502 9.13 -2.56 -17.43
CA TRP A 502 8.02 -3.23 -16.78
C TRP A 502 8.44 -4.67 -16.48
N LYS A 503 8.19 -5.14 -15.26
CA LYS A 503 8.39 -6.53 -14.87
C LYS A 503 7.18 -7.01 -14.07
N ASP A 504 6.54 -8.07 -14.55
CA ASP A 504 5.42 -8.72 -13.85
C ASP A 504 5.69 -10.23 -13.65
N PRO A 505 4.93 -10.90 -12.76
CA PRO A 505 5.14 -12.33 -12.45
C PRO A 505 4.75 -13.26 -13.60
N VAL A 506 3.97 -12.80 -14.59
CA VAL A 506 3.34 -13.64 -15.61
C VAL A 506 4.12 -13.58 -16.93
N ARG A 507 4.39 -12.38 -17.43
CA ARG A 507 4.95 -12.10 -18.77
C ARG A 507 6.43 -11.77 -18.76
N GLY A 508 7.02 -11.56 -17.58
CA GLY A 508 8.46 -11.30 -17.43
C GLY A 508 8.82 -9.83 -17.63
N ILE A 509 9.97 -9.57 -18.25
CA ILE A 509 10.53 -8.22 -18.41
C ILE A 509 10.16 -7.64 -19.79
N ARG A 510 9.70 -6.39 -19.82
CA ARG A 510 9.56 -5.56 -21.02
C ARG A 510 10.35 -4.26 -20.87
N GLU A 511 11.29 -4.03 -21.76
CA GLU A 511 11.97 -2.74 -21.90
C GLU A 511 11.08 -1.74 -22.65
N VAL A 512 11.02 -0.49 -22.17
CA VAL A 512 10.15 0.58 -22.67
C VAL A 512 11.02 1.69 -23.28
N PRO A 513 11.20 1.72 -24.62
CA PRO A 513 11.94 2.77 -25.29
C PRO A 513 11.13 4.06 -25.42
N LEU A 514 11.85 5.19 -25.50
CA LEU A 514 11.32 6.44 -26.04
C LEU A 514 11.84 6.62 -27.47
N GLU A 515 10.94 6.59 -28.44
CA GLU A 515 11.30 6.76 -29.86
C GLU A 515 11.80 8.17 -30.17
N ALA A 516 12.54 8.30 -31.27
CA ALA A 516 13.06 9.59 -31.70
C ALA A 516 11.91 10.58 -31.95
N GLY A 517 11.93 11.71 -31.24
CA GLY A 517 10.89 12.75 -31.33
C GLY A 517 9.60 12.44 -30.56
N ALA A 518 9.53 11.29 -29.87
CA ALA A 518 8.48 11.06 -28.89
C ALA A 518 8.75 11.89 -27.63
N HIS A 519 7.67 12.28 -26.95
CA HIS A 519 7.72 13.07 -25.73
C HIS A 519 7.30 12.23 -24.54
N GLY A 520 6.37 11.29 -24.70
CA GLY A 520 5.97 10.37 -23.64
C GLY A 520 5.67 8.98 -24.18
N VAL A 521 5.40 8.06 -23.27
CA VAL A 521 4.96 6.71 -23.58
C VAL A 521 3.65 6.44 -22.87
N LEU A 522 2.60 6.11 -23.61
CA LEU A 522 1.33 5.68 -23.07
C LEU A 522 1.33 4.16 -22.91
N MET A 523 1.18 3.68 -21.68
CA MET A 523 1.13 2.26 -21.34
C MET A 523 -0.26 1.91 -20.80
N THR A 524 -0.90 0.90 -21.37
CA THR A 524 -2.13 0.33 -20.81
C THR A 524 -1.77 -0.93 -20.03
N ILE A 525 -2.11 -0.95 -18.74
CA ILE A 525 -2.00 -2.12 -17.87
C ILE A 525 -3.38 -2.74 -17.66
N CYS A 526 -3.46 -4.04 -17.41
CA CYS A 526 -4.70 -4.75 -17.09
C CYS A 526 -4.50 -5.60 -15.84
N GLY A 527 -5.51 -5.60 -14.97
CA GLY A 527 -5.66 -6.52 -13.86
C GLY A 527 -6.26 -7.84 -14.35
N GLU A 528 -5.80 -8.93 -13.76
CA GLU A 528 -6.42 -10.24 -13.90
C GLU A 528 -6.47 -10.91 -12.53
N ARG A 529 -7.61 -11.53 -12.21
CA ARG A 529 -7.76 -12.31 -10.99
C ARG A 529 -6.83 -13.51 -11.01
N THR A 530 -6.25 -13.79 -9.86
CA THR A 530 -5.34 -14.90 -9.68
C THR A 530 -5.60 -15.62 -8.36
N THR A 531 -5.17 -16.88 -8.34
CA THR A 531 -5.34 -17.75 -7.19
C THR A 531 -4.32 -17.41 -6.11
N ARG A 532 -4.82 -17.06 -4.92
CA ARG A 532 -4.06 -16.96 -3.69
C ARG A 532 -3.92 -18.36 -3.06
N ARG A 533 -2.71 -18.70 -2.63
CA ARG A 533 -2.38 -20.01 -2.03
C ARG A 533 -1.72 -19.80 -0.67
N THR A 534 -1.95 -20.72 0.24
CA THR A 534 -1.21 -20.82 1.50
C THR A 534 -0.53 -22.19 1.56
N ALA A 535 0.63 -22.25 2.21
CA ALA A 535 1.40 -23.47 2.37
C ALA A 535 0.88 -24.37 3.51
N ASP A 536 -0.20 -23.98 4.19
CA ASP A 536 -0.79 -24.66 5.35
C ASP A 536 -1.90 -25.66 5.00
N SER A 537 -2.18 -25.90 3.72
CA SER A 537 -3.24 -26.78 3.18
C SER A 537 -4.65 -26.21 3.16
N ARG A 538 -4.87 -24.93 3.49
CA ARG A 538 -6.17 -24.29 3.17
C ARG A 538 -6.40 -24.24 1.66
N LYS A 539 -7.68 -24.32 1.27
CA LYS A 539 -8.08 -24.34 -0.15
C LYS A 539 -7.68 -23.04 -0.84
N PRO A 540 -7.10 -23.07 -2.06
CA PRO A 540 -6.80 -21.86 -2.81
C PRO A 540 -8.06 -21.02 -3.08
N ILE A 541 -7.91 -19.69 -3.14
CA ILE A 541 -9.02 -18.77 -3.42
C ILE A 541 -8.65 -17.78 -4.52
N ASP A 542 -9.57 -17.49 -5.43
CA ASP A 542 -9.32 -16.60 -6.56
C ASP A 542 -9.68 -15.15 -6.20
N ASN A 543 -8.94 -14.55 -5.26
CA ASN A 543 -9.20 -13.20 -4.75
C ASN A 543 -7.98 -12.26 -4.75
N ALA A 544 -6.89 -12.65 -5.40
CA ALA A 544 -5.75 -11.77 -5.66
C ALA A 544 -5.84 -11.21 -7.09
N ILE A 545 -5.09 -10.15 -7.38
CA ILE A 545 -5.05 -9.51 -8.70
C ILE A 545 -3.59 -9.31 -9.09
N HIS A 546 -3.24 -9.68 -10.32
CA HIS A 546 -1.96 -9.33 -10.94
C HIS A 546 -2.18 -8.30 -12.03
N TYR A 547 -1.28 -7.33 -12.12
CA TYR A 547 -1.23 -6.41 -13.25
C TYR A 547 -0.17 -6.84 -14.25
N PHE A 548 -0.47 -6.70 -15.52
CA PHE A 548 0.48 -6.83 -16.62
C PHE A 548 0.24 -5.73 -17.64
N ASP A 549 1.28 -5.40 -18.42
CA ASP A 549 1.13 -4.47 -19.52
C ASP A 549 0.48 -5.16 -20.74
N VAL A 550 -0.35 -4.41 -21.47
CA VAL A 550 -1.09 -4.89 -22.63
C VAL A 550 -0.73 -4.12 -23.89
N ALA A 551 -0.52 -2.81 -23.76
CA ALA A 551 -0.20 -1.94 -24.90
C ALA A 551 0.80 -0.86 -24.48
N VAL A 552 1.63 -0.44 -25.44
CA VAL A 552 2.60 0.65 -25.29
C VAL A 552 2.60 1.46 -26.59
N HIS A 553 2.29 2.75 -26.49
CA HIS A 553 2.19 3.69 -27.60
C HIS A 553 3.14 4.87 -27.37
N GLN A 554 3.83 5.29 -28.42
CA GLN A 554 4.72 6.45 -28.36
C GLN A 554 3.90 7.71 -28.60
N ILE A 555 4.04 8.71 -27.74
CA ILE A 555 3.24 9.93 -27.80
C ILE A 555 4.09 11.08 -28.33
N HIS A 556 3.65 11.62 -29.47
CA HIS A 556 4.30 12.73 -30.16
C HIS A 556 3.44 13.99 -30.02
N ALA A 557 3.82 14.89 -29.11
CA ALA A 557 3.21 16.20 -29.03
C ALA A 557 3.37 16.98 -30.35
N THR A 558 2.32 17.67 -30.78
CA THR A 558 2.32 18.49 -32.00
C THR A 558 3.33 19.64 -31.92
N ALA A 559 3.98 19.99 -33.02
CA ALA A 559 5.04 21.02 -33.01
C ALA A 559 4.54 22.47 -32.82
N THR A 560 3.24 22.71 -32.97
CA THR A 560 2.61 24.02 -32.80
C THR A 560 2.12 24.16 -31.36
N GLY A 561 2.68 25.12 -30.62
CA GLY A 561 2.24 25.43 -29.26
C GLY A 561 0.79 25.91 -29.21
N SER A 562 0.13 25.73 -28.07
CA SER A 562 -1.20 26.32 -27.87
C SER A 562 -1.07 27.85 -27.88
N ALA A 563 -1.95 28.56 -28.60
CA ALA A 563 -1.84 30.01 -28.80
C ALA A 563 -2.11 30.86 -27.54
N ALA A 564 -2.28 30.25 -26.37
CA ALA A 564 -2.31 30.92 -25.08
C ALA A 564 -1.88 29.94 -23.98
N GLN A 565 -0.98 30.36 -23.09
CA GLN A 565 -1.02 29.82 -21.73
C GLN A 565 -2.38 30.24 -21.16
N PRO A 566 -3.30 29.32 -20.82
CA PRO A 566 -4.49 29.73 -20.10
C PRO A 566 -4.03 30.40 -18.80
N ASP A 567 -4.61 31.56 -18.46
CA ASP A 567 -4.34 32.26 -17.21
C ASP A 567 -4.38 31.25 -16.06
N LEU A 568 -3.27 31.16 -15.31
CA LEU A 568 -3.17 30.32 -14.12
C LEU A 568 -4.28 30.76 -13.17
N PRO A 569 -5.26 29.89 -12.88
CA PRO A 569 -6.37 30.29 -12.05
C PRO A 569 -5.93 30.45 -10.58
N PRO A 570 -6.72 31.17 -9.75
CA PRO A 570 -6.44 31.32 -8.33
C PRO A 570 -6.36 29.98 -7.60
N SER A 571 -5.68 29.99 -6.45
CA SER A 571 -5.44 28.83 -5.58
C SER A 571 -6.71 28.03 -5.31
N ALA A 572 -6.63 26.69 -5.44
CA ALA A 572 -7.69 25.80 -5.01
C ALA A 572 -7.90 25.91 -3.49
N ASP A 573 -9.15 25.71 -3.03
CA ASP A 573 -9.43 25.59 -1.60
C ASP A 573 -8.86 24.27 -1.08
N PRO A 574 -8.37 24.22 0.18
CA PRO A 574 -7.85 23.00 0.78
C PRO A 574 -8.90 21.88 0.78
N PRO A 575 -8.48 20.61 0.79
CA PRO A 575 -9.43 19.50 0.79
C PRO A 575 -10.28 19.55 2.06
N ASP A 576 -11.56 19.19 1.94
CA ASP A 576 -12.47 19.20 3.10
C ASP A 576 -12.13 18.14 4.16
N LEU A 577 -11.35 17.12 3.77
CA LEU A 577 -10.84 16.05 4.62
C LEU A 577 -9.36 15.80 4.28
N GLU A 578 -8.57 15.50 5.31
CA GLU A 578 -7.21 14.99 5.12
C GLU A 578 -7.25 13.55 4.56
N VAL A 579 -6.14 13.07 3.96
CA VAL A 579 -6.08 11.72 3.37
C VAL A 579 -6.37 10.61 4.39
N GLU A 580 -5.91 10.79 5.63
CA GLU A 580 -6.21 9.85 6.72
C GLU A 580 -7.71 9.80 7.02
N GLU A 581 -8.40 10.95 7.00
CA GLU A 581 -9.84 11.01 7.24
C GLU A 581 -10.65 10.48 6.06
N LEU A 582 -10.20 10.74 4.82
CA LEU A 582 -10.76 10.11 3.63
C LEU A 582 -10.62 8.58 3.69
N THR A 583 -9.49 8.07 4.19
CA THR A 583 -9.24 6.64 4.40
C THR A 583 -10.24 6.06 5.40
N VAL A 584 -10.44 6.73 6.53
CA VAL A 584 -11.43 6.32 7.55
C VAL A 584 -12.85 6.34 6.97
N LEU A 585 -13.24 7.43 6.32
CA LEU A 585 -14.56 7.57 5.68
C LEU A 585 -14.82 6.45 4.67
N THR A 586 -13.81 6.13 3.85
CA THR A 586 -13.88 5.05 2.85
C THR A 586 -14.03 3.69 3.52
N GLY A 587 -13.30 3.41 4.61
CA GLY A 587 -13.44 2.17 5.38
C GLY A 587 -14.85 1.97 5.95
N TRP A 588 -15.48 3.04 6.45
CA TRP A 588 -16.87 3.02 6.90
C TRP A 588 -17.86 2.89 5.75
N ALA A 589 -17.66 3.61 4.64
CA ALA A 589 -18.49 3.48 3.45
C ALA A 589 -18.46 2.07 2.85
N GLN A 590 -17.32 1.37 2.94
CA GLN A 590 -17.22 -0.04 2.56
C GLN A 590 -18.00 -0.97 3.50
N ALA A 591 -17.94 -0.72 4.81
CA ALA A 591 -18.73 -1.50 5.77
C ALA A 591 -20.24 -1.27 5.59
N VAL A 592 -20.65 -0.04 5.26
CA VAL A 592 -22.03 0.26 4.89
C VAL A 592 -22.44 -0.47 3.61
N ALA A 593 -21.62 -0.42 2.55
CA ALA A 593 -21.92 -1.12 1.31
C ALA A 593 -22.02 -2.64 1.52
N GLU A 594 -21.16 -3.21 2.38
CA GLU A 594 -21.20 -4.60 2.77
C GLU A 594 -22.47 -4.95 3.57
N ALA A 595 -22.83 -4.14 4.58
CA ALA A 595 -24.06 -4.34 5.34
C ALA A 595 -25.30 -4.24 4.46
N VAL A 596 -25.42 -3.23 3.60
CA VAL A 596 -26.56 -3.08 2.67
C VAL A 596 -26.66 -4.27 1.71
N ALA A 597 -25.54 -4.88 1.33
CA ALA A 597 -25.55 -6.04 0.42
C ALA A 597 -25.97 -7.35 1.10
N TYR A 598 -25.56 -7.59 2.36
CA TYR A 598 -25.67 -8.91 3.00
C TYR A 598 -26.47 -8.93 4.31
N ALA A 599 -26.52 -7.82 5.04
CA ALA A 599 -27.23 -7.67 6.31
C ALA A 599 -27.81 -6.24 6.46
N PRO A 600 -28.83 -5.86 5.67
CA PRO A 600 -29.32 -4.48 5.60
C PRO A 600 -29.74 -3.90 6.97
N ASP A 601 -30.28 -4.75 7.85
CA ASP A 601 -30.69 -4.37 9.21
C ASP A 601 -29.52 -3.89 10.08
N SER A 602 -28.28 -4.30 9.76
CA SER A 602 -27.07 -3.88 10.46
C SER A 602 -26.51 -2.54 9.98
N ALA A 603 -27.00 -1.97 8.87
CA ALA A 603 -26.45 -0.74 8.30
C ALA A 603 -26.56 0.46 9.26
N ALA A 604 -27.64 0.54 10.03
CA ALA A 604 -27.82 1.57 11.06
C ALA A 604 -26.82 1.45 12.21
N ALA A 605 -26.51 0.21 12.63
CA ALA A 605 -25.51 -0.05 13.66
C ALA A 605 -24.10 0.33 13.18
N VAL A 606 -23.76 0.01 11.92
CA VAL A 606 -22.49 0.43 11.28
C VAL A 606 -22.31 1.94 11.32
N LEU A 607 -23.34 2.71 10.96
CA LEU A 607 -23.28 4.16 10.99
C LEU A 607 -23.22 4.73 12.41
N ALA A 608 -23.91 4.11 13.37
CA ALA A 608 -23.84 4.52 14.78
C ALA A 608 -22.41 4.37 15.33
N ASP A 609 -21.72 3.30 14.96
CA ASP A 609 -20.34 3.03 15.39
C ASP A 609 -19.30 3.95 14.73
N ALA A 610 -19.61 4.47 13.54
CA ALA A 610 -18.78 5.44 12.84
C ALA A 610 -18.78 6.82 13.53
N ARG A 611 -19.86 7.17 14.24
CA ARG A 611 -20.05 8.47 14.90
C ARG A 611 -19.15 8.67 16.13
N PRO A 612 -18.93 9.93 16.58
CA PRO A 612 -18.19 10.22 17.80
C PRO A 612 -18.74 9.52 19.04
N GLY A 613 -17.87 9.19 19.99
CA GLY A 613 -18.24 8.63 21.30
C GLY A 613 -18.54 7.14 21.29
N ALA A 614 -18.28 6.45 20.19
CA ALA A 614 -18.36 5.00 20.11
C ALA A 614 -17.33 4.36 21.08
N PRO A 615 -17.75 3.53 22.07
CA PRO A 615 -16.87 3.05 23.15
C PRO A 615 -15.61 2.31 22.68
N TRP A 616 -15.68 1.66 21.52
CA TRP A 616 -14.57 0.92 20.95
C TRP A 616 -13.35 1.82 20.64
N ARG A 617 -13.54 3.11 20.30
CA ARG A 617 -12.42 4.03 20.03
C ARG A 617 -11.56 4.24 21.26
N THR A 618 -12.22 4.47 22.41
CA THR A 618 -11.54 4.62 23.70
C THR A 618 -10.83 3.32 24.10
N ALA A 619 -11.48 2.16 23.90
CA ALA A 619 -10.90 0.86 24.19
C ALA A 619 -9.65 0.54 23.35
N LEU A 620 -9.60 1.04 22.11
CA LEU A 620 -8.46 0.87 21.20
C LEU A 620 -7.46 2.03 21.23
N HIS A 621 -7.65 3.02 22.10
CA HIS A 621 -6.81 4.23 22.19
C HIS A 621 -6.65 5.00 20.87
N ILE A 622 -7.71 5.03 20.05
CA ILE A 622 -7.73 5.82 18.82
C ILE A 622 -8.47 7.14 19.03
N ALA A 623 -8.09 8.17 18.27
CA ALA A 623 -8.69 9.48 18.36
C ALA A 623 -10.14 9.49 17.84
N GLU A 624 -10.98 10.33 18.44
CA GLU A 624 -12.32 10.63 17.92
C GLU A 624 -12.23 11.27 16.52
N PRO A 625 -13.25 11.06 15.65
CA PRO A 625 -13.29 11.70 14.35
C PRO A 625 -13.35 13.22 14.51
N SER A 626 -12.74 13.95 13.56
CA SER A 626 -12.85 15.42 13.56
C SER A 626 -14.31 15.85 13.30
N PRO A 627 -14.65 17.12 13.54
CA PRO A 627 -15.96 17.66 13.17
C PRO A 627 -16.26 17.46 11.67
N ARG A 628 -15.26 17.64 10.78
CA ARG A 628 -15.44 17.47 9.34
C ARG A 628 -15.71 16.01 8.96
N LEU A 629 -14.98 15.06 9.55
CA LEU A 629 -15.23 13.63 9.33
C LEU A 629 -16.61 13.22 9.90
N THR A 630 -17.00 13.79 11.04
CA THR A 630 -18.33 13.57 11.63
C THR A 630 -19.44 14.04 10.69
N ASP A 631 -19.33 15.26 10.17
CA ASP A 631 -20.27 15.81 9.20
C ASP A 631 -20.37 14.94 7.94
N ALA A 632 -19.24 14.40 7.45
CA ALA A 632 -19.21 13.48 6.30
C ALA A 632 -19.93 12.16 6.60
N VAL A 633 -19.73 11.59 7.79
CA VAL A 633 -20.43 10.38 8.24
C VAL A 633 -21.94 10.64 8.35
N ASP A 634 -22.35 11.80 8.85
CA ASP A 634 -23.77 12.17 8.93
C ASP A 634 -24.40 12.38 7.55
N VAL A 635 -23.65 12.89 6.57
CA VAL A 635 -24.10 12.92 5.17
C VAL A 635 -24.34 11.51 4.65
N MET A 636 -23.40 10.57 4.86
CA MET A 636 -23.60 9.17 4.46
C MET A 636 -24.83 8.56 5.14
N ALA A 637 -25.00 8.80 6.44
CA ALA A 637 -26.15 8.32 7.20
C ALA A 637 -27.47 8.85 6.65
N GLY A 638 -27.51 10.12 6.22
CA GLY A 638 -28.68 10.73 5.59
C GLY A 638 -29.11 10.05 4.29
N PHE A 639 -28.20 9.42 3.54
CA PHE A 639 -28.56 8.63 2.36
C PHE A 639 -29.06 7.22 2.74
N VAL A 640 -28.37 6.57 3.68
CA VAL A 640 -28.61 5.16 4.03
C VAL A 640 -29.88 4.99 4.86
N LEU A 641 -30.17 5.94 5.75
CA LEU A 641 -31.30 5.89 6.68
C LEU A 641 -32.54 6.65 6.17
N ALA A 642 -32.50 7.17 4.95
CA ALA A 642 -33.67 7.80 4.34
C ALA A 642 -34.76 6.74 4.12
N GLU A 643 -35.98 7.00 4.59
CA GLU A 643 -37.11 6.12 4.32
C GLU A 643 -37.41 6.09 2.81
N PRO A 644 -37.50 4.89 2.19
CA PRO A 644 -37.89 4.78 0.80
C PRO A 644 -39.29 5.35 0.62
N SER A 645 -39.45 6.27 -0.34
CA SER A 645 -40.73 6.92 -0.64
C SER A 645 -41.86 5.97 -1.06
N ASP A 646 -41.53 4.70 -1.35
CA ASP A 646 -42.44 3.62 -1.73
C ASP A 646 -42.65 2.55 -0.64
N GLY A 647 -42.09 2.72 0.55
CA GLY A 647 -42.23 1.79 1.69
C GLY A 647 -41.52 0.44 1.50
N ARG A 648 -40.61 0.32 0.52
CA ARG A 648 -39.81 -0.90 0.30
C ARG A 648 -38.61 -0.96 1.26
N SER A 649 -38.03 -2.16 1.41
CA SER A 649 -36.77 -2.36 2.15
C SER A 649 -35.58 -1.72 1.42
N LEU A 650 -34.57 -1.28 2.16
CA LEU A 650 -33.31 -0.73 1.63
C LEU A 650 -32.61 -1.78 0.74
N THR A 651 -32.39 -1.47 -0.53
CA THR A 651 -31.64 -2.33 -1.46
C THR A 651 -30.37 -1.63 -1.93
N LEU A 652 -29.34 -2.42 -2.28
CA LEU A 652 -28.09 -1.91 -2.84
C LEU A 652 -28.33 -1.08 -4.10
N ASP A 653 -29.13 -1.58 -5.05
CA ASP A 653 -29.45 -0.87 -6.29
C ASP A 653 -30.24 0.43 -6.04
N GLY A 654 -31.19 0.41 -5.10
CA GLY A 654 -31.96 1.59 -4.72
C GLY A 654 -31.06 2.68 -4.12
N LEU A 655 -30.10 2.28 -3.27
CA LEU A 655 -29.15 3.21 -2.68
C LEU A 655 -28.16 3.75 -3.72
N ILE A 656 -27.65 2.90 -4.64
CA ILE A 656 -26.81 3.33 -5.78
C ILE A 656 -27.54 4.38 -6.62
N ALA A 657 -28.82 4.17 -6.91
CA ALA A 657 -29.64 5.14 -7.64
C ALA A 657 -29.76 6.47 -6.88
N ALA A 658 -30.08 6.41 -5.58
CA ALA A 658 -30.28 7.60 -4.74
C ALA A 658 -29.00 8.45 -4.59
N VAL A 659 -27.83 7.84 -4.41
CA VAL A 659 -26.56 8.58 -4.34
C VAL A 659 -26.11 9.09 -5.71
N GLY A 660 -26.60 8.48 -6.78
CA GLY A 660 -26.32 8.84 -8.17
C GLY A 660 -27.04 10.11 -8.66
N GLU A 661 -28.11 10.54 -7.98
CA GLU A 661 -28.89 11.73 -8.37
C GLU A 661 -28.06 13.02 -8.25
N ASN A 662 -28.08 13.86 -9.28
CA ASN A 662 -27.41 15.16 -9.23
C ASN A 662 -28.14 16.09 -8.25
N ARG A 663 -27.41 16.61 -7.25
CA ARG A 663 -27.94 17.56 -6.26
C ARG A 663 -27.28 18.93 -6.47
N PRO A 664 -27.87 19.82 -7.28
CA PRO A 664 -27.32 21.16 -7.50
C PRO A 664 -27.31 21.95 -6.17
N GLY A 665 -26.20 22.60 -5.87
CA GLY A 665 -26.02 23.37 -4.62
C GLY A 665 -25.58 22.54 -3.41
N GLU A 666 -25.26 21.25 -3.59
CA GLU A 666 -24.63 20.43 -2.56
C GLU A 666 -23.25 21.00 -2.17
N GLY A 667 -22.99 21.13 -0.86
CA GLY A 667 -21.70 21.61 -0.35
C GLY A 667 -20.55 20.65 -0.69
N LYS A 668 -19.32 21.15 -0.75
CA LYS A 668 -18.13 20.38 -1.18
C LYS A 668 -17.94 19.08 -0.37
N LEU A 669 -17.99 19.17 0.96
CA LEU A 669 -17.89 18.00 1.87
C LEU A 669 -19.01 16.99 1.65
N ALA A 670 -20.26 17.44 1.50
CA ALA A 670 -21.38 16.54 1.26
C ALA A 670 -21.25 15.83 -0.10
N GLY A 671 -20.80 16.55 -1.13
CA GLY A 671 -20.48 15.99 -2.43
C GLY A 671 -19.34 14.96 -2.37
N LEU A 672 -18.31 15.21 -1.57
CA LEU A 672 -17.21 14.25 -1.33
C LEU A 672 -17.73 12.98 -0.65
N ALA A 673 -18.47 13.11 0.46
CA ALA A 673 -19.03 11.97 1.18
C ALA A 673 -19.96 11.12 0.30
N ARG A 674 -20.79 11.78 -0.52
CA ARG A 674 -21.65 11.10 -1.51
C ARG A 674 -20.84 10.36 -2.57
N ARG A 675 -19.76 10.95 -3.10
CA ARG A 675 -18.87 10.29 -4.08
C ARG A 675 -18.18 9.07 -3.48
N VAL A 676 -17.69 9.17 -2.24
CA VAL A 676 -17.09 8.04 -1.51
C VAL A 676 -18.10 6.91 -1.36
N LEU A 677 -19.29 7.20 -0.82
CA LEU A 677 -20.35 6.19 -0.64
C LEU A 677 -20.78 5.57 -1.97
N ARG A 678 -20.95 6.38 -3.02
CA ARG A 678 -21.29 5.89 -4.36
C ARG A 678 -20.23 4.94 -4.91
N SER A 679 -18.96 5.31 -4.79
CA SER A 679 -17.86 4.47 -5.28
C SER A 679 -17.86 3.10 -4.61
N THR A 680 -18.01 3.04 -3.28
CA THR A 680 -17.97 1.75 -2.54
C THR A 680 -19.21 0.88 -2.83
N LEU A 681 -20.38 1.50 -3.00
CA LEU A 681 -21.61 0.77 -3.38
C LEU A 681 -21.52 0.20 -4.79
N GLU A 682 -21.06 0.97 -5.77
CA GLU A 682 -20.91 0.51 -7.16
C GLU A 682 -19.83 -0.59 -7.30
N GLN A 683 -18.72 -0.48 -6.54
CA GLN A 683 -17.70 -1.52 -6.45
C GLN A 683 -18.29 -2.82 -5.89
N ARG A 684 -19.05 -2.74 -4.79
CA ARG A 684 -19.76 -3.88 -4.21
C ARG A 684 -20.77 -4.51 -5.19
N GLY A 685 -21.55 -3.68 -5.89
CA GLY A 685 -22.49 -4.14 -6.91
C GLY A 685 -21.79 -4.86 -8.07
N SER A 686 -20.65 -4.34 -8.52
CA SER A 686 -19.82 -4.96 -9.56
C SER A 686 -19.28 -6.33 -9.13
N GLN A 687 -18.84 -6.46 -7.88
CA GLN A 687 -18.38 -7.75 -7.32
C GLN A 687 -19.51 -8.79 -7.30
N LEU A 688 -20.69 -8.42 -6.79
CA LEU A 688 -21.86 -9.32 -6.78
C LEU A 688 -22.26 -9.77 -8.19
N ALA A 689 -22.20 -8.87 -9.17
CA ALA A 689 -22.50 -9.19 -10.56
C ALA A 689 -21.49 -10.19 -11.16
N ARG A 690 -20.19 -10.02 -10.88
CA ARG A 690 -19.12 -10.93 -11.32
C ARG A 690 -19.29 -12.33 -10.68
N GLU A 691 -19.65 -12.39 -9.40
CA GLU A 691 -19.89 -13.67 -8.71
C GLU A 691 -21.07 -14.45 -9.30
N ALA A 692 -22.16 -13.76 -9.66
CA ALA A 692 -23.31 -14.39 -10.30
C ALA A 692 -23.00 -14.94 -11.70
N HIS A 693 -21.95 -14.44 -12.37
CA HIS A 693 -21.51 -14.94 -13.67
C HIS A 693 -20.65 -16.20 -13.56
N HIS A 694 -19.79 -16.33 -12.53
CA HIS A 694 -18.95 -17.51 -12.31
C HIS A 694 -19.73 -18.79 -11.91
N HIS A 695 -20.96 -18.65 -11.43
CA HIS A 695 -21.84 -19.77 -11.06
C HIS A 695 -22.80 -20.23 -12.18
N ARG A 696 -22.73 -19.61 -13.35
CA ARG A 696 -23.45 -20.02 -14.57
C ARG A 696 -22.48 -20.65 -15.55
#